data_AF-A0AAU3GCA2-F1
#
_entry.id   AF-A0AAU3GCA2-F1
#
_cell.length_a   1.000
_cell.length_b   1.000
_cell.length_c   1.000
_cell.angle_alpha   90.00
_cell.angle_beta   90.00
_cell.angle_gamma   90.00
#
_symmetry.space_group_name_H-M   'P 1'
#
loop_
_entity.id
_entity.type
_entity.pdbx_description
1 polymer ?
#
loop_
_entity_poly.entity_id
_entity_poly.type
_entity_poly.pdbx_seq_one_letter_code
_entity_poly.pdbx_strand_id
1 'polypeptide(L)'
;MHPSRSPGRYRLGLLVAVLVALVASGLALSGTAMAVDTLLSQGKPATASSSEGAAWSPSAAVDGDLTGTRWASAFSDPQWLQVDLGASASITQVVLTWETAYGKAFKIQVSPDGTAWTDVYSTTTGTGGTQTLAVSGTGRYVRMYGTVRGTGYGYSLWEFQVYGTIGGTSPSPTPTVTPTPPPGNWTEVWKDDFDGAAGTSPSGANWLLRTGTQYPGGAANWGTGEVETMSASTANVSLDGTGKLAIKAIRDGAGNWTSGRVETQRTDFTPQPGEQLRFTASLKQPDVANAMGYWPGFRATGAAYRGNYNNWPGVGETDIMTDVNGRSQLSNTLHCGTAPDGVCAEYNGRTSGLASCTGCQTGYHEYTQIIDRTKTDEEIRFYLDGKQTWVVRESQVGVAAWDAAVHHGFYLRFDLAIGGSLPNAIAGSTTPTTATTSGGVLSVDSVSVARSTGTVPPAMTDPATPAGPSVVKVTGTQGNWQLNVNGSAYELRGLTYGPPQAAADGYMRDLKSMGVNTIRTWGVDDANTPTLLNRAAQQGIKVVVGHWLNQGADYVNDTAYKTSVKNEIVARVNALKGYQGVLMWDVGNEVILTMQDHGLSAAEVEARRVGYAKFVNEVAQAIHAADPNHPVTSTDAWTGAWPYYKTYAPALDLLAVNSYGAIGGVKQAWIDGGYTKPYIITEGGPAGEWEVPNDVNGVPTEPTDLQKRAGYTASWNAIKGHPGVALGATEFHYGLENDFGGVWLNTFTGGWRRLGYHALKQAYTGQASANTPPEITSMTVGSQTSVPAGGQFTVGVTAGDPNGDPIRYNLMVSNKHINGNTGFSHVRFTETSPGQFSVTAPQQMGVWKVYVYAFDGQGNVGIEQKSFRVVAPPVNGTNVALGKTTTASSYQPTGDGGPFLPSKATDGNLSTRWASDWSDPQWLQVDLGSAVPIKHVQLAWESAYGKSYQVQTSNDGTTWANAYSTTAGDGGFDDIDLNVSARYVRLNLTQRGTAYGYSLWEFGVYR
;
A
#
# COMPACT_ATOMS: atom_id res chain seq x y z
N MET A 1 -62.84 30.01 -14.61
CA MET A 1 -63.82 31.09 -14.35
C MET A 1 -63.38 31.84 -13.09
N HIS A 2 -62.97 33.10 -13.21
CA HIS A 2 -63.05 34.07 -12.11
C HIS A 2 -64.46 34.70 -12.11
N PRO A 3 -65.01 35.10 -10.95
CA PRO A 3 -65.02 36.53 -10.58
C PRO A 3 -64.90 36.75 -9.05
N SER A 4 -64.05 37.63 -8.53
CA SER A 4 -64.25 39.09 -8.33
C SER A 4 -65.47 39.49 -7.49
N ARG A 5 -65.25 40.14 -6.33
CA ARG A 5 -65.63 41.56 -6.06
C ARG A 5 -65.49 41.94 -4.56
N SER A 6 -64.60 42.89 -4.30
CA SER A 6 -64.69 43.94 -3.25
C SER A 6 -65.66 45.04 -3.73
N PRO A 7 -66.22 45.97 -2.88
CA PRO A 7 -65.43 47.14 -2.39
C PRO A 7 -65.91 47.89 -1.11
N GLY A 8 -65.02 48.74 -0.55
CA GLY A 8 -65.32 49.93 0.28
C GLY A 8 -64.22 50.27 1.32
N ARG A 9 -63.10 50.97 1.02
CA ARG A 9 -62.86 52.44 0.83
C ARG A 9 -63.27 53.30 2.05
N TYR A 10 -62.48 54.18 2.72
CA TYR A 10 -61.11 54.76 2.65
C TYR A 10 -60.80 55.46 4.00
N ARG A 11 -59.57 55.56 4.55
CA ARG A 11 -58.53 56.64 4.42
C ARG A 11 -57.62 56.51 5.68
N LEU A 12 -56.34 56.89 5.80
CA LEU A 12 -55.20 57.31 4.97
C LEU A 12 -54.02 57.50 5.96
N GLY A 13 -52.77 57.12 5.63
CA GLY A 13 -51.57 57.51 6.40
C GLY A 13 -50.33 56.68 6.04
N LEU A 14 -49.25 57.35 5.60
CA LEU A 14 -48.17 56.85 4.73
C LEU A 14 -46.89 56.38 5.49
N LEU A 15 -46.19 55.41 4.86
CA LEU A 15 -44.79 54.91 5.01
C LEU A 15 -43.72 56.03 4.86
N VAL A 16 -42.40 55.97 5.18
CA VAL A 16 -41.38 54.91 5.42
C VAL A 16 -40.13 55.51 6.11
N ALA A 17 -39.32 54.65 6.75
CA ALA A 17 -38.06 54.90 7.47
C ALA A 17 -36.78 54.97 6.59
N VAL A 18 -35.62 55.42 7.15
CA VAL A 18 -34.26 54.83 6.96
C VAL A 18 -33.13 55.53 7.77
N LEU A 19 -32.29 54.68 8.41
CA LEU A 19 -30.86 54.71 8.83
C LEU A 19 -30.23 55.62 9.94
N VAL A 20 -29.69 54.92 10.97
CA VAL A 20 -28.31 54.89 11.55
C VAL A 20 -27.74 56.08 12.35
N ALA A 21 -27.39 55.85 13.63
CA ALA A 21 -26.03 55.94 14.22
C ALA A 21 -25.94 56.29 15.73
N LEU A 22 -25.15 55.49 16.44
CA LEU A 22 -24.22 55.78 17.57
C LEU A 22 -24.67 56.09 19.03
N VAL A 23 -24.45 55.07 19.88
CA VAL A 23 -23.48 54.98 21.01
C VAL A 23 -23.68 55.79 22.32
N ALA A 24 -23.75 55.00 23.41
CA ALA A 24 -23.18 55.14 24.77
C ALA A 24 -24.09 55.39 26.00
N SER A 25 -23.85 54.53 27.01
CA SER A 25 -24.18 54.59 28.46
C SER A 25 -25.55 53.98 28.86
N GLY A 26 -25.68 52.93 29.68
CA GLY A 26 -24.74 52.12 30.45
C GLY A 26 -25.47 51.16 31.42
N LEU A 27 -24.69 50.20 31.95
CA LEU A 27 -24.86 49.42 33.20
C LEU A 27 -25.89 48.27 33.31
N ALA A 28 -25.32 47.07 33.12
CA ALA A 28 -25.30 45.92 34.04
C ALA A 28 -26.62 45.24 34.47
N LEU A 29 -26.81 44.02 33.92
CA LEU A 29 -27.24 42.83 34.66
C LEU A 29 -26.44 41.64 34.13
N SER A 30 -25.50 41.14 34.95
CA SER A 30 -24.81 39.88 34.71
C SER A 30 -25.79 38.72 34.93
N GLY A 31 -26.48 38.32 33.87
CA GLY A 31 -27.11 37.01 33.77
C GLY A 31 -26.14 36.08 33.06
N THR A 32 -25.73 34.99 33.72
CA THR A 32 -25.17 33.84 33.00
C THR A 32 -26.20 33.38 31.98
N ALA A 33 -25.90 33.56 30.68
CA ALA A 33 -26.68 32.94 29.62
C ALA A 33 -26.52 31.42 29.77
N MET A 34 -27.57 30.73 30.22
CA MET A 34 -27.65 29.28 30.08
C MET A 34 -27.68 29.00 28.57
N ALA A 35 -26.67 28.30 28.06
CA ALA A 35 -26.69 27.83 26.67
C ALA A 35 -27.94 26.97 26.48
N VAL A 36 -28.77 27.31 25.50
CA VAL A 36 -29.93 26.48 25.13
C VAL A 36 -29.40 25.19 24.50
N ASP A 37 -29.83 24.05 25.01
CA ASP A 37 -29.41 22.74 24.48
C ASP A 37 -29.81 22.61 23.01
N THR A 38 -28.87 22.20 22.16
CA THR A 38 -29.05 22.13 20.70
C THR A 38 -29.64 20.77 20.33
N LEU A 39 -30.61 20.74 19.41
CA LEU A 39 -31.10 19.48 18.84
C LEU A 39 -30.03 18.90 17.90
N LEU A 40 -29.45 17.75 18.28
CA LEU A 40 -28.31 17.13 17.62
C LEU A 40 -28.68 16.01 16.65
N SER A 41 -29.81 15.34 16.85
CA SER A 41 -30.19 14.15 16.08
C SER A 41 -30.87 14.44 14.74
N GLN A 42 -31.39 15.65 14.54
CA GLN A 42 -32.21 15.94 13.35
C GLN A 42 -31.39 15.85 12.04
N GLY A 43 -31.91 15.11 11.07
CA GLY A 43 -31.31 14.83 9.77
C GLY A 43 -30.09 13.91 9.81
N LYS A 44 -29.78 13.32 10.97
CA LYS A 44 -28.59 12.48 11.15
C LYS A 44 -28.80 11.04 10.67
N PRO A 45 -27.73 10.32 10.30
CA PRO A 45 -27.84 8.89 9.97
C PRO A 45 -28.41 8.09 11.14
N ALA A 46 -29.45 7.30 10.87
CA ALA A 46 -30.08 6.42 11.85
C ALA A 46 -30.10 4.97 11.35
N THR A 47 -29.91 4.03 12.27
CA THR A 47 -30.03 2.58 12.01
C THR A 47 -30.85 1.92 13.12
N ALA A 48 -31.41 0.75 12.84
CA ALA A 48 -32.21 0.00 13.81
C ALA A 48 -31.96 -1.49 13.69
N SER A 49 -32.34 -2.25 14.73
CA SER A 49 -32.31 -3.72 14.70
C SER A 49 -33.25 -4.32 13.66
N SER A 50 -34.33 -3.62 13.30
CA SER A 50 -35.26 -4.01 12.24
C SER A 50 -36.15 -2.84 11.82
N SER A 51 -36.84 -3.01 10.69
CA SER A 51 -37.99 -2.18 10.30
C SER A 51 -39.14 -3.06 9.79
N GLU A 52 -40.38 -2.59 9.92
CA GLU A 52 -41.58 -3.28 9.36
C GLU A 52 -41.62 -3.25 7.82
N GLY A 53 -40.71 -2.51 7.19
CA GLY A 53 -40.64 -2.34 5.74
C GLY A 53 -39.98 -1.00 5.36
N ALA A 54 -39.80 -0.77 4.06
CA ALA A 54 -39.09 0.40 3.55
C ALA A 54 -39.73 1.74 3.92
N ALA A 55 -41.06 1.77 4.15
CA ALA A 55 -41.79 2.98 4.54
C ALA A 55 -41.63 3.38 6.02
N TRP A 56 -41.05 2.51 6.86
CA TRP A 56 -40.86 2.73 8.30
C TRP A 56 -39.38 2.65 8.69
N SER A 57 -38.54 3.29 7.87
CA SER A 57 -37.09 3.29 8.05
C SER A 57 -36.65 4.03 9.32
N PRO A 58 -35.47 3.71 9.87
CA PRO A 58 -34.90 4.43 11.01
C PRO A 58 -34.78 5.95 10.82
N SER A 59 -34.52 6.40 9.59
CA SER A 59 -34.40 7.82 9.24
C SER A 59 -35.69 8.62 9.47
N ALA A 60 -36.85 7.96 9.45
CA ALA A 60 -38.15 8.58 9.67
C ALA A 60 -38.39 8.98 11.14
N ALA A 61 -37.50 8.61 12.06
CA ALA A 61 -37.56 9.05 13.45
C ALA A 61 -36.57 10.18 13.77
N VAL A 62 -35.93 10.77 12.76
CA VAL A 62 -34.97 11.87 12.92
C VAL A 62 -35.13 12.94 11.84
N ASP A 63 -36.25 12.95 11.11
CA ASP A 63 -36.47 13.87 10.00
C ASP A 63 -37.14 15.19 10.42
N GLY A 64 -37.64 15.26 11.66
CA GLY A 64 -38.32 16.42 12.22
C GLY A 64 -39.84 16.43 12.04
N ASP A 65 -40.43 15.39 11.47
CA ASP A 65 -41.89 15.26 11.34
C ASP A 65 -42.47 14.46 12.51
N LEU A 66 -42.95 15.18 13.52
CA LEU A 66 -43.46 14.60 14.76
C LEU A 66 -44.78 13.81 14.62
N THR A 67 -45.41 13.77 13.43
CA THR A 67 -46.75 13.16 13.26
C THR A 67 -47.00 12.45 11.93
N GLY A 68 -46.15 12.66 10.92
CA GLY A 68 -46.37 12.17 9.55
C GLY A 68 -45.54 10.94 9.17
N THR A 69 -44.28 10.86 9.61
CA THR A 69 -43.34 9.77 9.30
C THR A 69 -42.83 9.12 10.60
N ARG A 70 -42.64 7.80 10.60
CA ARG A 70 -42.19 7.06 11.79
C ARG A 70 -41.27 5.91 11.47
N TRP A 71 -40.34 5.64 12.38
CA TRP A 71 -39.72 4.32 12.45
C TRP A 71 -40.66 3.32 13.14
N ALA A 72 -40.65 2.07 12.66
CA ALA A 72 -41.40 0.98 13.27
C ALA A 72 -40.61 -0.33 13.21
N SER A 73 -40.42 -0.99 14.35
CA SER A 73 -39.66 -2.25 14.45
C SER A 73 -40.51 -3.49 14.16
N ALA A 74 -39.85 -4.63 13.92
CA ALA A 74 -40.49 -5.94 14.05
C ALA A 74 -41.11 -6.16 15.45
N PHE A 75 -42.10 -7.05 15.53
CA PHE A 75 -42.97 -7.23 16.69
C PHE A 75 -42.34 -8.21 17.70
N SER A 76 -41.09 -7.95 18.07
CA SER A 76 -40.32 -8.77 18.99
C SER A 76 -39.53 -7.90 19.97
N ASP A 77 -39.04 -8.53 21.03
CA ASP A 77 -38.20 -7.91 22.05
C ASP A 77 -36.87 -8.69 22.12
N PRO A 78 -35.71 -8.03 22.22
CA PRO A 78 -35.50 -6.57 22.20
C PRO A 78 -35.44 -5.97 20.78
N GLN A 79 -35.66 -4.65 20.67
CA GLN A 79 -35.42 -3.87 19.44
C GLN A 79 -34.75 -2.55 19.79
N TRP A 80 -34.01 -1.96 18.85
CA TRP A 80 -33.35 -0.68 19.06
C TRP A 80 -33.36 0.21 17.83
N LEU A 81 -33.33 1.52 18.07
CA LEU A 81 -33.12 2.58 17.09
C LEU A 81 -31.96 3.44 17.59
N GLN A 82 -30.95 3.66 16.74
CA GLN A 82 -29.79 4.48 17.05
C GLN A 82 -29.60 5.61 16.04
N VAL A 83 -28.98 6.69 16.50
CA VAL A 83 -28.61 7.87 15.71
C VAL A 83 -27.12 8.13 15.86
N ASP A 84 -26.42 8.38 14.75
CA ASP A 84 -25.04 8.86 14.72
C ASP A 84 -25.03 10.39 14.67
N LEU A 85 -24.65 11.06 15.76
CA LEU A 85 -24.61 12.52 15.84
C LEU A 85 -23.51 13.14 14.94
N GLY A 86 -22.59 12.32 14.43
CA GLY A 86 -21.47 12.70 13.56
C GLY A 86 -20.20 13.10 14.32
N ALA A 87 -20.32 13.44 15.60
CA ALA A 87 -19.21 13.71 16.51
C ALA A 87 -19.65 13.38 17.95
N SER A 88 -18.67 13.18 18.85
CA SER A 88 -18.97 13.02 20.27
C SER A 88 -19.61 14.30 20.83
N ALA A 89 -20.75 14.16 21.49
CA ALA A 89 -21.49 15.27 22.09
C ALA A 89 -21.81 14.99 23.57
N SER A 90 -21.85 16.05 24.37
CA SER A 90 -22.43 15.98 25.71
C SER A 90 -23.94 16.03 25.56
N ILE A 91 -24.64 14.98 26.01
CA ILE A 91 -26.07 14.80 25.85
C ILE A 91 -26.74 15.09 27.19
N THR A 92 -27.71 16.00 27.17
CA THR A 92 -28.40 16.51 28.36
C THR A 92 -29.87 16.10 28.40
N GLN A 93 -30.46 15.83 27.23
CA GLN A 93 -31.87 15.47 27.13
C GLN A 93 -32.13 14.58 25.91
N VAL A 94 -33.05 13.64 26.08
CA VAL A 94 -33.66 12.89 24.98
C VAL A 94 -35.16 13.10 25.02
N VAL A 95 -35.79 13.39 23.88
CA VAL A 95 -37.24 13.39 23.71
C VAL A 95 -37.62 12.26 22.77
N LEU A 96 -38.45 11.34 23.27
CA LEU A 96 -39.04 10.28 22.48
C LEU A 96 -40.49 10.63 22.20
N THR A 97 -40.86 10.80 20.94
CA THR A 97 -42.26 10.97 20.52
C THR A 97 -42.75 9.64 19.96
N TRP A 98 -43.39 8.84 20.81
CA TRP A 98 -43.92 7.53 20.43
C TRP A 98 -45.19 7.65 19.60
N GLU A 99 -45.43 6.65 18.76
CA GLU A 99 -46.75 6.36 18.20
C GLU A 99 -47.65 5.70 19.28
N THR A 100 -48.85 5.24 18.91
CA THR A 100 -49.66 4.32 19.73
C THR A 100 -48.84 3.11 20.21
N ALA A 101 -47.91 2.61 19.40
CA ALA A 101 -46.96 1.57 19.76
C ALA A 101 -45.68 2.14 20.40
N TYR A 102 -45.36 1.70 21.63
CA TYR A 102 -44.27 2.28 22.43
C TYR A 102 -43.52 1.24 23.27
N GLY A 103 -42.37 1.63 23.84
CA GLY A 103 -41.64 0.82 24.81
C GLY A 103 -42.15 0.99 26.24
N LYS A 104 -42.63 -0.08 26.88
CA LYS A 104 -42.95 -0.10 28.31
C LYS A 104 -41.69 -0.26 29.16
N ALA A 105 -40.73 -1.08 28.73
CA ALA A 105 -39.40 -1.11 29.31
C ALA A 105 -38.34 -0.81 28.24
N PHE A 106 -37.53 0.21 28.46
CA PHE A 106 -36.47 0.60 27.53
C PHE A 106 -35.33 1.34 28.25
N LYS A 107 -34.22 1.47 27.54
CA LYS A 107 -33.04 2.22 27.95
C LYS A 107 -32.70 3.26 26.91
N ILE A 108 -32.13 4.39 27.34
CA ILE A 108 -31.34 5.26 26.46
C ILE A 108 -29.88 4.93 26.73
N GLN A 109 -29.14 4.68 25.67
CA GLN A 109 -27.72 4.37 25.77
C GLN A 109 -26.90 5.29 24.88
N VAL A 110 -25.69 5.61 25.32
CA VAL A 110 -24.71 6.35 24.55
C VAL A 110 -23.52 5.47 24.24
N SER A 111 -22.87 5.72 23.11
CA SER A 111 -21.68 5.00 22.70
C SER A 111 -20.71 5.91 21.93
N PRO A 112 -19.39 5.79 22.15
CA PRO A 112 -18.41 6.46 21.31
C PRO A 112 -18.30 5.82 19.91
N ASP A 113 -18.60 4.54 19.77
CA ASP A 113 -18.27 3.71 18.59
C ASP A 113 -19.46 2.94 17.97
N GLY A 114 -20.63 2.98 18.61
CA GLY A 114 -21.83 2.26 18.15
C GLY A 114 -21.88 0.78 18.57
N THR A 115 -20.89 0.29 19.31
CA THR A 115 -20.76 -1.12 19.73
C THR A 115 -20.70 -1.29 21.24
N ALA A 116 -19.96 -0.44 21.96
CA ALA A 116 -19.88 -0.42 23.41
C ALA A 116 -20.87 0.62 23.97
N TRP A 117 -21.90 0.15 24.68
CA TRP A 117 -23.03 0.99 25.10
C TRP A 117 -23.06 1.20 26.61
N THR A 118 -23.24 2.45 27.03
CA THR A 118 -23.46 2.81 28.43
C THR A 118 -24.89 3.30 28.61
N ASP A 119 -25.59 2.77 29.61
CA ASP A 119 -26.94 3.21 29.97
C ASP A 119 -26.89 4.61 30.59
N VAL A 120 -27.63 5.57 30.02
CA VAL A 120 -27.81 6.92 30.58
C VAL A 120 -29.23 7.15 31.09
N TYR A 121 -30.15 6.25 30.77
CA TYR A 121 -31.51 6.19 31.30
C TYR A 121 -32.05 4.77 31.21
N SER A 122 -32.91 4.37 32.15
CA SER A 122 -33.68 3.14 32.05
C SER A 122 -35.06 3.29 32.70
N THR A 123 -36.06 2.61 32.15
CA THR A 123 -37.39 2.51 32.76
C THR A 123 -38.02 1.16 32.44
N THR A 124 -38.92 0.71 33.32
CA THR A 124 -39.77 -0.48 33.12
C THR A 124 -41.26 -0.14 33.10
N THR A 125 -41.60 1.15 33.20
CA THR A 125 -42.97 1.66 33.31
C THR A 125 -43.24 2.82 32.35
N GLY A 126 -42.64 2.78 31.16
CA GLY A 126 -42.88 3.74 30.08
C GLY A 126 -44.37 3.85 29.75
N THR A 127 -44.82 5.06 29.47
CA THR A 127 -46.25 5.39 29.29
C THR A 127 -46.64 5.61 27.83
N GLY A 128 -45.68 5.60 26.90
CA GLY A 128 -45.90 6.05 25.52
C GLY A 128 -46.07 7.57 25.43
N GLY A 129 -46.60 8.06 24.30
CA GLY A 129 -46.75 9.50 24.03
C GLY A 129 -45.40 10.22 23.87
N THR A 130 -45.34 11.52 24.17
CA THR A 130 -44.07 12.25 24.21
C THR A 130 -43.43 12.14 25.59
N GLN A 131 -42.21 11.60 25.65
CA GLN A 131 -41.43 11.47 26.87
C GLN A 131 -40.15 12.30 26.77
N THR A 132 -40.04 13.33 27.60
CA THR A 132 -38.81 14.11 27.78
C THR A 132 -38.00 13.54 28.94
N LEU A 133 -36.78 13.10 28.63
CA LEU A 133 -35.89 12.40 29.54
C LEU A 133 -34.65 13.26 29.77
N ALA A 134 -34.43 13.69 31.01
CA ALA A 134 -33.15 14.24 31.40
C ALA A 134 -32.13 13.11 31.45
N VAL A 135 -31.03 13.25 30.70
CA VAL A 135 -29.95 12.25 30.65
C VAL A 135 -28.62 12.96 30.83
N SER A 136 -27.60 12.23 31.25
CA SER A 136 -26.25 12.76 31.30
C SER A 136 -25.30 11.71 30.77
N GLY A 137 -24.59 12.05 29.69
CA GLY A 137 -23.59 11.16 29.10
C GLY A 137 -22.97 11.77 27.86
N THR A 138 -21.80 11.27 27.50
CA THR A 138 -21.07 11.70 26.31
C THR A 138 -20.99 10.53 25.33
N GLY A 139 -21.31 10.78 24.07
CA GLY A 139 -21.21 9.77 23.03
C GLY A 139 -21.46 10.35 21.65
N ARG A 140 -20.97 9.66 20.62
CA ARG A 140 -21.27 9.97 19.21
C ARG A 140 -22.58 9.33 18.79
N TYR A 141 -22.85 8.13 19.29
CA TYR A 141 -24.06 7.38 19.01
C TYR A 141 -24.98 7.41 20.22
N VAL A 142 -26.28 7.56 19.96
CA VAL A 142 -27.32 7.46 20.99
C VAL A 142 -28.37 6.50 20.49
N ARG A 143 -28.80 5.54 21.32
CA ARG A 143 -29.87 4.60 20.96
C ARG A 143 -30.94 4.49 22.01
N MET A 144 -32.16 4.30 21.55
CA MET A 144 -33.24 3.73 22.34
C MET A 144 -33.16 2.20 22.21
N TYR A 145 -33.01 1.50 23.34
CA TYR A 145 -32.97 0.04 23.42
C TYR A 145 -34.19 -0.47 24.17
N GLY A 146 -35.19 -0.93 23.41
CA GLY A 146 -36.45 -1.45 23.89
C GLY A 146 -36.35 -2.91 24.31
N THR A 147 -36.85 -3.22 25.51
CA THR A 147 -36.78 -4.57 26.12
C THR A 147 -38.15 -5.17 26.43
N VAL A 148 -39.20 -4.36 26.60
CA VAL A 148 -40.59 -4.82 26.69
C VAL A 148 -41.52 -3.81 25.99
N ARG A 149 -42.31 -4.28 25.03
CA ARG A 149 -43.33 -3.47 24.31
C ARG A 149 -44.52 -3.13 25.19
N GLY A 150 -45.10 -1.95 24.97
CA GLY A 150 -46.30 -1.44 25.68
C GLY A 150 -47.62 -1.87 25.05
N THR A 151 -47.59 -2.41 23.83
CA THR A 151 -48.75 -2.91 23.08
C THR A 151 -48.40 -4.26 22.41
N GLY A 152 -49.32 -4.83 21.63
CA GLY A 152 -49.04 -6.03 20.82
C GLY A 152 -48.16 -5.78 19.57
N TYR A 153 -47.93 -4.51 19.22
CA TYR A 153 -47.15 -4.10 18.05
C TYR A 153 -45.65 -3.94 18.39
N GLY A 154 -44.82 -3.63 17.40
CA GLY A 154 -43.40 -3.28 17.58
C GLY A 154 -43.16 -1.98 18.37
N TYR A 155 -41.92 -1.50 18.41
CA TYR A 155 -41.59 -0.17 18.89
C TYR A 155 -41.77 0.83 17.75
N SER A 156 -42.39 1.98 17.99
CA SER A 156 -42.54 2.99 16.95
C SER A 156 -42.40 4.42 17.44
N LEU A 157 -41.51 5.17 16.79
CA LEU A 157 -41.20 6.55 17.11
C LEU A 157 -41.52 7.42 15.91
N TRP A 158 -42.36 8.43 16.12
CA TRP A 158 -42.46 9.59 15.22
C TRP A 158 -41.14 10.36 15.24
N GLU A 159 -40.52 10.53 16.41
CA GLU A 159 -39.24 11.24 16.51
C GLU A 159 -38.40 10.79 17.71
N PHE A 160 -37.08 10.71 17.51
CA PHE A 160 -36.04 10.47 18.48
C PHE A 160 -35.08 11.67 18.53
N GLN A 161 -35.42 12.62 19.41
CA GLN A 161 -34.71 13.89 19.54
C GLN A 161 -33.63 13.77 20.60
N VAL A 162 -32.38 14.05 20.25
CA VAL A 162 -31.24 14.06 21.16
C VAL A 162 -30.75 15.50 21.28
N TYR A 163 -30.75 16.05 22.49
CA TYR A 163 -30.33 17.41 22.77
C TYR A 163 -29.01 17.44 23.56
N GLY A 164 -28.18 18.44 23.26
CA GLY A 164 -26.91 18.62 23.93
C GLY A 164 -26.01 19.64 23.24
N THR A 165 -24.70 19.53 23.46
CA THR A 165 -23.70 20.41 22.87
C THR A 165 -22.56 19.61 22.24
N ILE A 166 -22.23 19.93 20.98
CA ILE A 166 -21.03 19.42 20.31
C ILE A 166 -19.82 20.21 20.82
N GLY A 167 -18.80 19.52 21.35
CA GLY A 167 -17.53 20.14 21.75
C GLY A 167 -17.48 20.77 23.15
N GLY A 168 -18.44 20.48 24.04
CA GLY A 168 -18.42 20.95 25.44
C GLY A 168 -17.49 20.11 26.33
N THR A 169 -16.35 20.67 26.73
CA THR A 169 -15.45 20.11 27.75
C THR A 169 -15.80 20.67 29.13
N SER A 170 -15.99 19.79 30.12
CA SER A 170 -15.79 20.10 31.54
C SER A 170 -14.73 19.12 32.08
N PRO A 171 -13.76 19.57 32.90
CA PRO A 171 -12.53 18.83 33.15
C PRO A 171 -12.79 17.70 34.14
N SER A 172 -13.15 16.54 33.62
CA SER A 172 -12.83 15.25 34.24
C SER A 172 -11.52 14.78 33.60
N PRO A 173 -10.57 14.18 34.36
CA PRO A 173 -9.27 13.83 33.82
C PRO A 173 -9.49 13.06 32.53
N THR A 174 -8.74 13.45 31.50
CA THR A 174 -8.54 12.68 30.28
C THR A 174 -8.68 11.20 30.62
N PRO A 175 -9.61 10.42 30.02
CA PRO A 175 -9.31 9.02 29.89
C PRO A 175 -8.08 9.04 29.02
N THR A 176 -6.91 8.94 29.65
CA THR A 176 -5.83 8.14 29.13
C THR A 176 -6.57 6.96 28.50
N VAL A 177 -6.55 6.87 27.16
CA VAL A 177 -6.65 5.55 26.55
C VAL A 177 -5.56 4.82 27.30
N THR A 178 -5.93 4.08 28.35
CA THR A 178 -5.01 3.17 28.95
C THR A 178 -4.98 2.13 27.85
N PRO A 179 -3.92 2.10 27.01
CA PRO A 179 -3.80 1.05 26.01
C PRO A 179 -4.09 -0.22 26.78
N THR A 180 -5.09 -0.98 26.34
CA THR A 180 -5.32 -2.28 26.97
C THR A 180 -4.04 -3.03 26.67
N PRO A 181 -3.16 -3.27 27.66
CA PRO A 181 -1.85 -3.81 27.36
C PRO A 181 -2.09 -5.16 26.68
N PRO A 182 -1.32 -5.53 25.65
CA PRO A 182 -1.42 -6.87 25.08
C PRO A 182 -1.40 -7.88 26.24
N PRO A 183 -2.34 -8.85 26.26
CA PRO A 183 -2.62 -9.67 27.43
C PRO A 183 -1.34 -10.34 27.96
N GLY A 184 -1.08 -10.21 29.27
CA GLY A 184 0.08 -10.82 29.91
C GLY A 184 0.31 -10.32 31.35
N ASN A 185 0.99 -11.13 32.16
CA ASN A 185 1.43 -10.76 33.51
C ASN A 185 2.78 -10.05 33.41
N TRP A 186 2.75 -8.75 33.12
CA TRP A 186 3.94 -7.95 32.85
C TRP A 186 4.59 -7.40 34.13
N THR A 187 5.91 -7.55 34.25
CA THR A 187 6.75 -6.92 35.27
C THR A 187 7.58 -5.82 34.62
N GLU A 188 7.51 -4.60 35.13
CA GLU A 188 8.30 -3.47 34.63
C GLU A 188 9.79 -3.70 34.92
N VAL A 189 10.63 -3.45 33.91
CA VAL A 189 12.09 -3.54 33.95
C VAL A 189 12.72 -2.16 34.03
N TRP A 190 12.11 -1.19 33.34
CA TRP A 190 12.57 0.19 33.24
C TRP A 190 11.46 1.06 32.65
N LYS A 191 11.41 2.33 33.05
CA LYS A 191 10.50 3.34 32.55
C LYS A 191 11.16 4.72 32.61
N ASP A 192 10.79 5.59 31.67
CA ASP A 192 11.05 7.03 31.75
C ASP A 192 9.79 7.79 31.32
N ASP A 193 9.33 8.70 32.18
CA ASP A 193 8.19 9.61 31.96
C ASP A 193 8.67 11.03 31.57
N PHE A 194 9.97 11.22 31.38
CA PHE A 194 10.56 12.50 30.95
C PHE A 194 10.20 13.69 31.85
N ASP A 195 10.04 13.44 33.15
CA ASP A 195 9.78 14.46 34.16
C ASP A 195 10.98 15.43 34.29
N GLY A 196 10.68 16.73 34.30
CA GLY A 196 11.66 17.78 34.49
C GLY A 196 11.16 19.14 34.04
N ALA A 197 11.99 20.18 34.25
CA ALA A 197 11.61 21.55 33.90
C ALA A 197 11.63 21.78 32.38
N ALA A 198 10.69 22.59 31.89
CA ALA A 198 10.61 22.96 30.49
C ALA A 198 11.94 23.56 29.97
N GLY A 199 12.37 23.16 28.77
CA GLY A 199 13.58 23.66 28.12
C GLY A 199 14.89 23.06 28.63
N THR A 200 14.84 22.03 29.48
CA THR A 200 16.03 21.29 29.96
C THR A 200 16.27 20.02 29.16
N SER A 201 17.50 19.48 29.18
CA SER A 201 17.81 18.20 28.52
C SER A 201 17.25 17.01 29.31
N PRO A 202 16.93 15.87 28.66
CA PRO A 202 16.56 14.65 29.36
C PRO A 202 17.72 14.15 30.25
N SER A 203 17.41 13.33 31.26
CA SER A 203 18.38 12.85 32.24
C SER A 203 19.55 12.10 31.57
N GLY A 204 20.78 12.59 31.75
CA GLY A 204 21.99 11.93 31.25
C GLY A 204 22.30 10.57 31.91
N ALA A 205 21.63 10.26 33.02
CA ALA A 205 21.68 8.93 33.63
C ALA A 205 20.91 7.88 32.82
N ASN A 206 19.88 8.32 32.08
CA ASN A 206 19.05 7.45 31.24
C ASN A 206 19.42 7.57 29.76
N TRP A 207 19.87 8.74 29.30
CA TRP A 207 19.95 9.06 27.88
C TRP A 207 21.33 9.53 27.42
N LEU A 208 21.73 9.05 26.26
CA LEU A 208 22.85 9.53 25.46
C LEU A 208 22.31 10.42 24.34
N LEU A 209 22.78 11.66 24.25
CA LEU A 209 22.51 12.56 23.13
C LEU A 209 23.56 12.32 22.05
N ARG A 210 23.14 11.91 20.86
CA ARG A 210 24.04 11.78 19.70
C ARG A 210 24.10 13.09 18.93
N THR A 211 25.29 13.42 18.44
CA THR A 211 25.55 14.70 17.76
C THR A 211 26.32 14.51 16.46
N GLY A 212 26.21 15.45 15.53
CA GLY A 212 26.87 15.41 14.23
C GLY A 212 26.01 14.74 13.15
N THR A 213 26.65 14.31 12.07
CA THR A 213 26.00 13.66 10.92
C THR A 213 26.30 12.16 10.84
N GLN A 214 26.98 11.60 11.83
CA GLN A 214 27.36 10.18 11.89
C GLN A 214 27.83 9.79 13.30
N TYR A 215 27.84 8.49 13.59
CA TYR A 215 28.62 7.97 14.71
C TYR A 215 30.13 8.15 14.45
N PRO A 216 30.95 8.35 15.50
CA PRO A 216 32.41 8.33 15.36
C PRO A 216 32.88 7.02 14.72
N GLY A 217 33.47 7.10 13.52
CA GLY A 217 33.90 5.93 12.74
C GLY A 217 32.78 5.13 12.07
N GLY A 218 31.52 5.58 12.16
CA GLY A 218 30.39 5.02 11.43
C GLY A 218 30.18 5.64 10.05
N ALA A 219 29.18 5.15 9.32
CA ALA A 219 28.82 5.66 8.01
C ALA A 219 28.41 7.15 8.06
N ALA A 220 28.85 7.92 7.06
CA ALA A 220 28.46 9.32 6.89
C ALA A 220 26.95 9.47 6.68
N ASN A 221 26.40 10.63 7.04
CA ASN A 221 24.96 10.94 6.93
C ASN A 221 24.08 9.83 7.52
N TRP A 222 24.50 9.33 8.68
CA TRP A 222 23.91 8.23 9.43
C TRP A 222 23.70 6.92 8.63
N GLY A 223 24.36 6.77 7.47
CA GLY A 223 24.23 5.62 6.57
C GLY A 223 23.01 5.66 5.64
N THR A 224 22.13 6.65 5.79
CA THR A 224 20.83 6.73 5.12
C THR A 224 20.72 7.96 4.22
N GLY A 225 21.69 8.88 4.25
CA GLY A 225 21.65 10.12 3.49
C GLY A 225 20.80 11.22 4.14
N GLU A 226 20.52 11.09 5.44
CA GLU A 226 20.00 12.15 6.32
C GLU A 226 20.76 13.48 6.12
N VAL A 227 20.06 14.62 6.13
CA VAL A 227 20.65 15.95 5.83
C VAL A 227 20.84 16.83 7.06
N GLU A 228 20.26 16.47 8.19
CA GLU A 228 20.36 17.22 9.44
C GLU A 228 21.67 16.95 10.18
N THR A 229 22.09 17.95 10.94
CA THR A 229 23.09 17.75 12.01
C THR A 229 22.35 17.48 13.32
N MET A 230 22.56 16.29 13.90
CA MET A 230 22.05 15.97 15.24
C MET A 230 22.73 16.86 16.28
N SER A 231 21.95 17.37 17.22
CA SER A 231 22.36 18.39 18.18
C SER A 231 21.90 18.04 19.59
N ALA A 232 22.76 18.33 20.57
CA ALA A 232 22.43 18.22 22.00
C ALA A 232 21.80 19.51 22.56
N SER A 233 21.59 20.53 21.73
CA SER A 233 20.94 21.78 22.13
C SER A 233 19.52 21.53 22.62
N THR A 234 19.10 22.23 23.67
CA THR A 234 17.71 22.19 24.17
C THR A 234 16.71 22.80 23.18
N ALA A 235 17.17 23.50 22.14
CA ALA A 235 16.33 23.87 21.01
C ALA A 235 15.85 22.66 20.19
N ASN A 236 16.65 21.58 20.13
CA ASN A 236 16.34 20.35 19.40
C ASN A 236 15.87 19.23 20.32
N VAL A 237 16.44 19.11 21.52
CA VAL A 237 16.13 18.01 22.46
C VAL A 237 15.87 18.59 23.84
N SER A 238 14.59 18.71 24.22
CA SER A 238 14.21 19.27 25.52
C SER A 238 12.99 18.61 26.14
N LEU A 239 12.90 18.73 27.46
CA LEU A 239 11.68 18.44 28.22
C LEU A 239 10.69 19.59 28.07
N ASP A 240 9.40 19.29 27.96
CA ASP A 240 8.36 20.32 27.77
C ASP A 240 7.81 20.90 29.09
N GLY A 241 8.20 20.34 30.24
CA GLY A 241 7.71 20.74 31.56
C GLY A 241 6.46 20.01 32.05
N THR A 242 5.92 19.09 31.24
CA THR A 242 4.68 18.35 31.50
C THR A 242 4.87 16.82 31.41
N GLY A 243 6.11 16.37 31.66
CA GLY A 243 6.49 14.96 31.60
C GLY A 243 6.58 14.43 30.18
N LYS A 244 7.22 15.18 29.27
CA LYS A 244 7.42 14.76 27.87
C LYS A 244 8.75 15.24 27.33
N LEU A 245 9.32 14.44 26.43
CA LEU A 245 10.47 14.79 25.62
C LEU A 245 10.03 15.30 24.24
N ALA A 246 10.53 16.45 23.85
CA ALA A 246 10.38 17.02 22.51
C ALA A 246 11.68 16.88 21.72
N ILE A 247 11.62 16.18 20.59
CA ILE A 247 12.68 16.14 19.58
C ILE A 247 12.23 16.99 18.39
N LYS A 248 12.84 18.17 18.23
CA LYS A 248 12.44 19.21 17.27
C LYS A 248 13.45 19.38 16.13
N ALA A 249 12.94 19.32 14.91
CA ALA A 249 13.70 19.64 13.70
C ALA A 249 13.63 21.15 13.40
N ILE A 250 14.77 21.79 13.19
CA ILE A 250 14.89 23.23 12.93
C ILE A 250 15.70 23.47 11.66
N ARG A 251 15.09 24.17 10.71
CA ARG A 251 15.74 24.76 9.54
C ARG A 251 16.15 26.20 9.81
N ASP A 252 17.41 26.53 9.58
CA ASP A 252 17.92 27.90 9.70
C ASP A 252 17.65 28.75 8.43
N GLY A 253 18.05 30.02 8.45
CA GLY A 253 17.89 30.94 7.31
C GLY A 253 18.78 30.62 6.09
N ALA A 254 19.84 29.82 6.27
CA ALA A 254 20.69 29.34 5.19
C ALA A 254 20.17 28.02 4.59
N GLY A 255 19.17 27.40 5.23
CA GLY A 255 18.54 26.17 4.81
C GLY A 255 19.14 24.90 5.40
N ASN A 256 20.07 25.02 6.36
CA ASN A 256 20.62 23.88 7.08
C ASN A 256 19.61 23.36 8.11
N TRP A 257 19.59 22.04 8.30
CA TRP A 257 18.73 21.39 9.27
C TRP A 257 19.50 20.93 10.51
N THR A 258 18.89 21.10 11.67
CA THR A 258 19.32 20.49 12.94
C THR A 258 18.16 19.69 13.52
N SER A 259 18.47 18.61 14.23
CA SER A 259 17.47 17.77 14.92
C SER A 259 18.09 17.04 16.11
N GLY A 260 17.40 16.04 16.66
CA GLY A 260 17.86 15.25 17.80
C GLY A 260 17.78 13.74 17.58
N ARG A 261 18.73 13.03 18.21
CA ARG A 261 18.78 11.57 18.34
C ARG A 261 19.19 11.23 19.77
N VAL A 262 18.37 10.45 20.45
CA VAL A 262 18.61 10.01 21.83
C VAL A 262 18.59 8.48 21.92
N GLU A 263 19.49 7.93 22.74
CA GLU A 263 19.61 6.48 22.97
C GLU A 263 19.61 6.19 24.47
N THR A 264 19.03 5.08 24.91
CA THR A 264 19.13 4.66 26.30
C THR A 264 20.59 4.36 26.67
N GLN A 265 21.03 4.76 27.86
CA GLN A 265 22.31 4.34 28.43
C GLN A 265 22.37 2.82 28.56
N ARG A 266 21.26 2.22 29.01
CA ARG A 266 21.08 0.76 29.06
C ARG A 266 21.13 0.12 27.67
N THR A 267 21.81 -1.02 27.60
CA THR A 267 21.90 -1.90 26.42
C THR A 267 21.53 -3.35 26.76
N ASP A 268 21.10 -3.60 27.99
CA ASP A 268 20.93 -4.92 28.60
C ASP A 268 19.47 -5.39 28.58
N PHE A 269 18.64 -4.82 27.69
CA PHE A 269 17.29 -5.30 27.45
C PHE A 269 17.34 -6.60 26.63
N THR A 270 17.76 -7.70 27.26
CA THR A 270 17.98 -8.99 26.59
C THR A 270 16.76 -9.90 26.74
N PRO A 271 16.12 -10.34 25.64
CA PRO A 271 15.02 -11.28 25.70
C PRO A 271 15.54 -12.68 26.08
N GLN A 272 15.06 -13.23 27.18
CA GLN A 272 15.46 -14.56 27.68
C GLN A 272 14.61 -15.69 27.08
N PRO A 273 15.16 -16.93 26.95
CA PRO A 273 14.37 -18.10 26.60
C PRO A 273 13.19 -18.30 27.57
N GLY A 274 12.00 -18.56 27.02
CA GLY A 274 10.78 -18.69 27.81
C GLY A 274 10.24 -17.37 28.38
N GLU A 275 10.69 -16.22 27.90
CA GLU A 275 10.12 -14.91 28.27
C GLU A 275 9.53 -14.17 27.07
N GLN A 276 8.64 -13.23 27.35
CA GLN A 276 8.30 -12.15 26.43
C GLN A 276 8.91 -10.85 26.94
N LEU A 277 9.60 -10.12 26.06
CA LEU A 277 10.15 -8.79 26.35
C LEU A 277 9.38 -7.74 25.54
N ARG A 278 8.85 -6.74 26.22
CA ARG A 278 8.02 -5.68 25.63
C ARG A 278 8.70 -4.34 25.70
N PHE A 279 8.74 -3.64 24.56
CA PHE A 279 9.13 -2.23 24.45
C PHE A 279 7.91 -1.43 24.06
N THR A 280 7.61 -0.37 24.80
CA THR A 280 6.41 0.44 24.59
C THR A 280 6.76 1.91 24.71
N ALA A 281 6.30 2.73 23.78
CA ALA A 281 6.37 4.18 23.89
C ALA A 281 5.06 4.85 23.49
N SER A 282 4.65 5.89 24.22
CA SER A 282 3.54 6.76 23.81
C SER A 282 4.09 7.98 23.09
N LEU A 283 3.78 8.12 21.80
CA LEU A 283 4.40 9.09 20.90
C LEU A 283 3.34 9.89 20.13
N LYS A 284 3.66 11.14 19.80
CA LYS A 284 2.97 11.93 18.78
C LYS A 284 3.94 12.31 17.67
N GLN A 285 3.60 11.99 16.43
CA GLN A 285 4.43 12.28 15.25
C GLN A 285 4.43 13.79 14.92
N PRO A 286 5.43 14.28 14.17
CA PRO A 286 5.47 15.67 13.72
C PRO A 286 4.26 16.05 12.86
N ASP A 287 3.60 17.15 13.22
CA ASP A 287 2.48 17.74 12.48
C ASP A 287 2.85 19.16 12.03
N VAL A 288 3.27 19.28 10.78
CA VAL A 288 3.64 20.55 10.15
C VAL A 288 2.98 20.67 8.78
N ALA A 289 2.73 21.91 8.35
CA ALA A 289 2.00 22.19 7.11
C ALA A 289 2.60 21.50 5.87
N ASN A 290 3.93 21.41 5.78
CA ASN A 290 4.62 20.63 4.76
C ASN A 290 5.75 19.80 5.37
N ALA A 291 5.49 18.51 5.55
CA ALA A 291 6.37 17.57 6.23
C ALA A 291 7.28 16.77 5.29
N MET A 292 7.47 17.19 4.02
CA MET A 292 8.36 16.47 3.10
C MET A 292 9.78 16.34 3.66
N GLY A 293 10.29 15.11 3.73
CA GLY A 293 11.58 14.78 4.33
C GLY A 293 11.54 14.49 5.83
N TYR A 294 10.46 14.76 6.57
CA TYR A 294 10.40 14.36 7.97
C TYR A 294 10.42 12.83 8.10
N TRP A 295 11.28 12.29 8.97
CA TRP A 295 11.43 10.86 9.22
C TRP A 295 11.55 10.58 10.74
N PRO A 296 10.43 10.62 11.48
CA PRO A 296 10.40 10.23 12.89
C PRO A 296 10.66 8.72 13.07
N GLY A 297 11.35 8.35 14.15
CA GLY A 297 11.68 6.97 14.46
C GLY A 297 11.64 6.61 15.95
N PHE A 298 11.13 5.42 16.25
CA PHE A 298 11.32 4.69 17.52
C PHE A 298 11.87 3.30 17.21
N ARG A 299 13.07 2.98 17.72
CA ARG A 299 13.82 1.78 17.36
C ARG A 299 14.36 1.04 18.57
N ALA A 300 14.54 -0.28 18.41
CA ALA A 300 15.39 -1.08 19.27
C ALA A 300 16.57 -1.62 18.45
N THR A 301 17.79 -1.26 18.83
CA THR A 301 19.02 -1.65 18.12
C THR A 301 19.85 -2.59 18.99
N GLY A 302 20.43 -3.62 18.39
CA GLY A 302 21.29 -4.56 19.11
C GLY A 302 22.46 -3.87 19.80
N ALA A 303 22.71 -4.26 21.05
CA ALA A 303 23.72 -3.66 21.92
C ALA A 303 25.10 -3.59 21.27
N ALA A 304 25.47 -4.61 20.49
CA ALA A 304 26.76 -4.73 19.83
C ALA A 304 26.99 -3.71 18.71
N TYR A 305 25.96 -3.01 18.21
CA TYR A 305 26.15 -1.89 17.29
C TYR A 305 26.87 -0.72 17.96
N ARG A 306 26.64 -0.51 19.27
CA ARG A 306 27.30 0.55 20.02
C ARG A 306 28.79 0.28 20.13
N GLY A 307 29.60 1.11 19.47
CA GLY A 307 31.05 0.99 19.44
C GLY A 307 31.59 0.15 18.28
N ASN A 308 30.73 -0.52 17.52
CA ASN A 308 31.07 -1.18 16.25
C ASN A 308 30.02 -0.86 15.19
N TYR A 309 30.16 0.30 14.56
CA TYR A 309 29.16 0.83 13.62
C TYR A 309 29.20 0.20 12.21
N ASN A 310 29.89 -0.94 12.05
CA ASN A 310 30.04 -1.68 10.80
C ASN A 310 29.38 -3.07 10.83
N ASN A 311 28.80 -3.48 11.97
CA ASN A 311 28.17 -4.80 12.13
C ASN A 311 26.64 -4.79 11.94
N TRP A 312 26.07 -3.64 11.62
CA TRP A 312 24.69 -3.56 11.10
C TRP A 312 24.66 -4.14 9.68
N PRO A 313 23.62 -4.90 9.29
CA PRO A 313 22.39 -5.20 10.03
C PRO A 313 22.46 -6.48 10.87
N GLY A 314 23.60 -7.19 10.87
CA GLY A 314 23.74 -8.51 11.49
C GLY A 314 23.43 -8.58 12.98
N VAL A 315 23.57 -7.46 13.71
CA VAL A 315 23.25 -7.35 15.15
C VAL A 315 21.79 -7.02 15.44
N GLY A 316 20.92 -6.96 14.43
CA GLY A 316 19.51 -6.70 14.59
C GLY A 316 19.16 -5.22 14.86
N GLU A 317 18.15 -4.75 14.16
CA GLU A 317 17.45 -3.50 14.49
C GLU A 317 15.97 -3.67 14.17
N THR A 318 15.09 -3.19 15.07
CA THR A 318 13.67 -3.12 14.80
C THR A 318 13.19 -1.68 14.77
N ASP A 319 12.49 -1.32 13.70
CA ASP A 319 11.71 -0.10 13.60
C ASP A 319 10.32 -0.35 14.22
N ILE A 320 10.15 0.08 15.47
CA ILE A 320 8.89 -0.04 16.22
C ILE A 320 7.89 1.02 15.73
N MET A 321 8.39 2.17 15.30
CA MET A 321 7.62 3.19 14.61
C MET A 321 8.50 3.90 13.61
N THR A 322 8.12 3.85 12.33
CA THR A 322 8.67 4.69 11.26
C THR A 322 7.51 5.30 10.46
N ASP A 323 7.53 6.61 10.27
CA ASP A 323 6.74 7.34 9.25
C ASP A 323 7.70 8.20 8.41
N VAL A 324 7.27 8.61 7.22
CA VAL A 324 8.02 9.55 6.39
C VAL A 324 7.11 10.56 5.71
N ASN A 325 7.65 11.74 5.42
CA ASN A 325 6.99 12.78 4.63
C ASN A 325 5.67 13.29 5.25
N GLY A 326 5.45 13.04 6.54
CA GLY A 326 4.23 13.35 7.29
C GLY A 326 2.98 12.76 6.64
N ARG A 327 2.96 11.46 6.40
CA ARG A 327 1.88 10.78 5.67
C ARG A 327 0.77 10.27 6.59
N SER A 328 0.93 10.40 7.90
CA SER A 328 0.02 9.79 8.89
C SER A 328 -0.07 8.28 8.65
N GLN A 329 1.09 7.68 8.41
CA GLN A 329 1.27 6.26 8.17
C GLN A 329 2.25 5.70 9.20
N LEU A 330 2.33 4.38 9.27
CA LEU A 330 3.26 3.65 10.12
C LEU A 330 3.77 2.44 9.36
N SER A 331 5.08 2.25 9.42
CA SER A 331 5.77 1.03 9.04
C SER A 331 6.48 0.42 10.25
N ASN A 332 6.47 -0.91 10.32
CA ASN A 332 7.25 -1.72 11.25
C ASN A 332 8.24 -2.57 10.46
N THR A 333 9.49 -2.65 10.90
CA THR A 333 10.54 -3.36 10.14
C THR A 333 11.50 -4.11 11.07
N LEU A 334 11.95 -5.29 10.64
CA LEU A 334 13.13 -5.96 11.18
C LEU A 334 14.27 -5.87 10.16
N HIS A 335 15.42 -5.36 10.60
CA HIS A 335 16.69 -5.42 9.90
C HIS A 335 17.57 -6.52 10.50
N CYS A 336 18.15 -7.37 9.65
CA CYS A 336 18.95 -8.52 10.08
C CYS A 336 19.86 -9.06 8.98
N GLY A 337 20.78 -9.95 9.35
CA GLY A 337 21.60 -10.69 8.39
C GLY A 337 22.65 -9.81 7.70
N THR A 338 22.57 -9.68 6.38
CA THR A 338 23.62 -9.06 5.55
C THR A 338 23.05 -7.98 4.65
N ALA A 339 23.82 -6.89 4.46
CA ALA A 339 23.49 -5.84 3.49
C ALA A 339 24.54 -5.79 2.36
N PRO A 340 24.13 -5.51 1.10
CA PRO A 340 22.74 -5.48 0.64
C PRO A 340 22.10 -6.88 0.64
N ASP A 341 20.79 -6.92 0.52
CA ASP A 341 19.93 -8.10 0.43
C ASP A 341 19.88 -8.98 1.69
N GLY A 342 20.32 -10.23 1.58
CA GLY A 342 20.21 -11.22 2.63
C GLY A 342 18.77 -11.63 2.96
N VAL A 343 18.64 -12.37 4.07
CA VAL A 343 17.37 -12.94 4.53
C VAL A 343 16.36 -11.89 5.00
N CYS A 344 16.81 -10.67 5.32
CA CYS A 344 15.93 -9.55 5.67
C CYS A 344 15.70 -8.54 4.53
N ALA A 345 16.24 -8.75 3.31
CA ALA A 345 16.06 -7.86 2.16
C ALA A 345 16.56 -6.43 2.41
N GLU A 346 17.78 -6.31 2.89
CA GLU A 346 18.45 -5.05 3.20
C GLU A 346 18.75 -4.24 1.93
N TYR A 347 18.60 -2.92 1.92
CA TYR A 347 18.41 -2.02 3.06
C TYR A 347 16.94 -1.77 3.43
N ASN A 348 15.98 -2.49 2.83
CA ASN A 348 14.56 -2.27 3.11
C ASN A 348 14.10 -2.94 4.40
N GLY A 349 14.71 -4.07 4.76
CA GLY A 349 14.31 -4.88 5.90
C GLY A 349 13.01 -5.67 5.66
N ARG A 350 12.66 -6.56 6.59
CA ARG A 350 11.36 -7.26 6.58
C ARG A 350 10.31 -6.36 7.19
N THR A 351 9.45 -5.82 6.33
CA THR A 351 8.57 -4.71 6.69
C THR A 351 7.08 -5.09 6.62
N SER A 352 6.29 -4.46 7.48
CA SER A 352 4.82 -4.40 7.37
C SER A 352 4.35 -3.64 6.13
N GLY A 353 5.24 -2.86 5.51
CA GLY A 353 4.86 -1.80 4.58
C GLY A 353 4.28 -0.58 5.31
N LEU A 354 4.29 0.57 4.63
CA LEU A 354 3.60 1.76 5.11
C LEU A 354 2.10 1.57 4.99
N ALA A 355 1.38 1.70 6.10
CA ALA A 355 -0.08 1.67 6.13
C ALA A 355 -0.66 2.78 7.01
N SER A 356 -1.95 3.08 6.87
CA SER A 356 -2.63 4.17 7.58
C SER A 356 -2.41 4.13 9.11
N CYS A 357 -2.26 5.30 9.72
CA CYS A 357 -2.06 5.53 11.15
C CYS A 357 -2.94 6.71 11.56
N THR A 358 -4.26 6.48 11.59
CA THR A 358 -5.24 7.56 11.80
C THR A 358 -5.04 8.22 13.16
N GLY A 359 -4.74 9.53 13.15
CA GLY A 359 -4.54 10.32 14.36
C GLY A 359 -3.08 10.42 14.83
N CYS A 360 -2.15 9.67 14.25
CA CYS A 360 -0.77 9.57 14.74
C CYS A 360 0.02 10.89 14.75
N GLN A 361 -0.40 11.86 13.94
CA GLN A 361 0.15 13.22 13.92
C GLN A 361 -0.57 14.17 14.89
N THR A 362 -1.84 13.94 15.14
CA THR A 362 -2.70 14.87 15.91
C THR A 362 -2.87 14.47 17.38
N GLY A 363 -2.56 13.23 17.73
CA GLY A 363 -2.68 12.68 19.09
C GLY A 363 -1.49 11.80 19.49
N TYR A 364 -1.47 11.41 20.76
CA TYR A 364 -0.52 10.41 21.27
C TYR A 364 -1.08 9.01 21.03
N HIS A 365 -0.21 8.13 20.54
CA HIS A 365 -0.50 6.73 20.28
C HIS A 365 0.54 5.85 20.95
N GLU A 366 0.12 4.65 21.39
CA GLU A 366 1.03 3.66 21.94
C GLU A 366 1.62 2.80 20.82
N TYR A 367 2.94 2.82 20.69
CA TYR A 367 3.71 1.96 19.80
C TYR A 367 4.41 0.89 20.63
N THR A 368 4.11 -0.37 20.35
CA THR A 368 4.60 -1.49 21.16
C THR A 368 5.25 -2.56 20.28
N GLN A 369 6.40 -3.07 20.72
CA GLN A 369 7.02 -4.30 20.23
C GLN A 369 7.04 -5.34 21.34
N ILE A 370 6.75 -6.60 21.01
CA ILE A 370 6.94 -7.76 21.89
C ILE A 370 7.83 -8.77 21.19
N ILE A 371 8.99 -9.07 21.79
CA ILE A 371 9.84 -10.20 21.43
C ILE A 371 9.38 -11.40 22.25
N ASP A 372 8.88 -12.45 21.60
CA ASP A 372 8.30 -13.63 22.24
C ASP A 372 9.19 -14.86 22.03
N ARG A 373 9.91 -15.24 23.09
CA ARG A 373 10.75 -16.44 23.16
C ARG A 373 10.09 -17.58 23.93
N THR A 374 8.75 -17.55 24.07
CA THR A 374 7.96 -18.62 24.67
C THR A 374 7.51 -19.67 23.65
N LYS A 375 7.84 -19.47 22.37
CA LYS A 375 7.50 -20.34 21.23
C LYS A 375 8.75 -20.94 20.59
N THR A 376 8.62 -22.13 20.01
CA THR A 376 9.71 -22.76 19.22
C THR A 376 10.02 -21.95 17.97
N ASP A 377 8.99 -21.42 17.30
CA ASP A 377 9.13 -20.39 16.27
C ASP A 377 8.98 -19.05 16.96
N GLU A 378 10.11 -18.52 17.44
CA GLU A 378 10.16 -17.23 18.12
C GLU A 378 9.63 -16.12 17.21
N GLU A 379 9.06 -15.07 17.78
CA GLU A 379 8.46 -14.01 16.98
C GLU A 379 8.62 -12.63 17.61
N ILE A 380 8.59 -11.60 16.75
CA ILE A 380 8.48 -10.20 17.13
C ILE A 380 7.13 -9.71 16.62
N ARG A 381 6.26 -9.27 17.55
CA ARG A 381 4.95 -8.72 17.24
C ARG A 381 4.94 -7.21 17.51
N PHE A 382 4.36 -6.44 16.59
CA PHE A 382 4.24 -5.00 16.69
C PHE A 382 2.79 -4.59 16.86
N TYR A 383 2.54 -3.52 17.61
CA TYR A 383 1.21 -3.04 17.93
C TYR A 383 1.14 -1.51 17.88
N LEU A 384 -0.03 -1.02 17.48
CA LEU A 384 -0.47 0.36 17.59
C LEU A 384 -1.74 0.38 18.45
N ASP A 385 -1.71 1.07 19.59
CA ASP A 385 -2.83 1.17 20.54
C ASP A 385 -3.41 -0.20 20.93
N GLY A 386 -2.52 -1.17 21.21
CA GLY A 386 -2.88 -2.54 21.56
C GLY A 386 -3.38 -3.41 20.41
N LYS A 387 -3.49 -2.88 19.18
CA LYS A 387 -3.86 -3.64 17.98
C LYS A 387 -2.63 -4.07 17.21
N GLN A 388 -2.51 -5.36 16.89
CA GLN A 388 -1.34 -5.86 16.18
C GLN A 388 -1.27 -5.25 14.77
N THR A 389 -0.09 -4.77 14.40
CA THR A 389 0.17 -4.14 13.10
C THR A 389 1.12 -4.95 12.24
N TRP A 390 1.92 -5.84 12.85
CA TRP A 390 2.87 -6.68 12.14
C TRP A 390 3.38 -7.83 13.00
N VAL A 391 3.87 -8.88 12.36
CA VAL A 391 4.63 -9.96 12.98
C VAL A 391 5.73 -10.44 12.06
N VAL A 392 6.91 -10.70 12.63
CA VAL A 392 8.03 -11.39 11.97
C VAL A 392 8.49 -12.55 12.84
N ARG A 393 8.82 -13.69 12.22
CA ARG A 393 9.12 -14.96 12.88
C ARG A 393 10.54 -15.44 12.56
N GLU A 394 11.12 -16.21 13.47
CA GLU A 394 12.39 -16.90 13.25
C GLU A 394 12.37 -17.72 11.96
N SER A 395 11.26 -18.42 11.67
CA SER A 395 11.11 -19.21 10.45
C SER A 395 11.21 -18.40 9.14
N GLN A 396 11.02 -17.08 9.21
CA GLN A 396 11.06 -16.18 8.05
C GLN A 396 12.46 -15.62 7.78
N VAL A 397 13.42 -15.76 8.70
CA VAL A 397 14.79 -15.27 8.51
C VAL A 397 15.84 -16.37 8.62
N GLY A 398 15.51 -17.49 9.29
CA GLY A 398 16.43 -18.58 9.54
C GLY A 398 17.12 -18.47 10.91
N VAL A 399 17.49 -19.62 11.47
CA VAL A 399 17.97 -19.75 12.86
C VAL A 399 19.21 -18.89 13.11
N ALA A 400 20.18 -18.92 12.20
CA ALA A 400 21.44 -18.20 12.37
C ALA A 400 21.28 -16.67 12.34
N ALA A 401 20.41 -16.16 11.46
CA ALA A 401 20.15 -14.73 11.38
C ALA A 401 19.29 -14.24 12.55
N TRP A 402 18.35 -15.06 13.03
CA TRP A 402 17.53 -14.74 14.19
C TRP A 402 18.34 -14.70 15.49
N ASP A 403 19.18 -15.71 15.74
CA ASP A 403 20.08 -15.76 16.91
C ASP A 403 20.96 -14.49 16.98
N ALA A 404 21.59 -14.14 15.85
CA ALA A 404 22.45 -12.95 15.75
C ALA A 404 21.70 -11.62 15.93
N ALA A 405 20.42 -11.54 15.55
CA ALA A 405 19.62 -10.33 15.59
C ALA A 405 18.76 -10.16 16.85
N VAL A 406 18.50 -11.23 17.60
CA VAL A 406 17.51 -11.24 18.70
C VAL A 406 18.09 -11.70 20.03
N HIS A 407 19.02 -12.66 20.06
CA HIS A 407 19.45 -13.33 21.31
C HIS A 407 20.53 -12.56 22.07
N HIS A 408 20.37 -11.24 22.18
CA HIS A 408 21.27 -10.33 22.88
C HIS A 408 20.52 -9.13 23.46
N GLY A 409 21.22 -8.25 24.19
CA GLY A 409 20.63 -7.01 24.70
C GLY A 409 20.33 -6.00 23.60
N PHE A 410 19.31 -5.17 23.82
CA PHE A 410 18.97 -4.02 22.98
C PHE A 410 19.13 -2.71 23.77
N TYR A 411 19.36 -1.62 23.05
CA TYR A 411 19.07 -0.27 23.53
C TYR A 411 17.94 0.36 22.71
N LEU A 412 17.20 1.29 23.31
CA LEU A 412 16.12 1.99 22.64
C LEU A 412 16.61 3.34 22.10
N ARG A 413 16.07 3.76 20.96
CA ARG A 413 16.44 4.99 20.26
C ARG A 413 15.19 5.76 19.82
N PHE A 414 15.21 7.07 20.02
CA PHE A 414 14.28 8.01 19.38
C PHE A 414 15.06 9.02 18.55
N ASP A 415 14.55 9.33 17.36
CA ASP A 415 15.14 10.36 16.51
C ASP A 415 14.11 10.97 15.57
N LEU A 416 14.40 12.19 15.16
CA LEU A 416 13.68 12.86 14.09
C LEU A 416 14.65 13.19 12.97
N ALA A 417 14.83 12.25 12.04
CA ALA A 417 15.65 12.43 10.85
C ALA A 417 14.97 13.36 9.82
N ILE A 418 15.77 13.98 8.95
CA ILE A 418 15.32 14.84 7.86
C ILE A 418 15.98 14.41 6.54
N GLY A 419 15.16 14.12 5.53
CA GLY A 419 15.60 13.62 4.23
C GLY A 419 16.14 12.20 4.30
N GLY A 420 16.94 11.82 3.30
CA GLY A 420 17.52 10.49 3.20
C GLY A 420 16.78 9.54 2.26
N SER A 421 17.31 8.33 2.12
CA SER A 421 16.92 7.35 1.11
C SER A 421 15.45 6.96 1.19
N LEU A 422 14.92 6.70 2.39
CA LEU A 422 13.53 6.26 2.56
C LEU A 422 12.52 7.39 2.26
N PRO A 423 12.61 8.60 2.87
CA PRO A 423 11.73 9.70 2.47
C PRO A 423 11.78 10.02 0.98
N ASN A 424 12.97 9.94 0.35
CA ASN A 424 13.14 10.17 -1.09
C ASN A 424 12.46 9.10 -1.94
N ALA A 425 12.66 7.82 -1.59
CA ALA A 425 12.05 6.69 -2.30
C ALA A 425 10.52 6.77 -2.27
N ILE A 426 9.94 7.09 -1.12
CA ILE A 426 8.49 7.24 -0.95
C ILE A 426 7.96 8.49 -1.64
N ALA A 427 8.76 9.56 -1.71
CA ALA A 427 8.40 10.80 -2.40
C ALA A 427 8.59 10.75 -3.93
N GLY A 428 9.38 9.80 -4.44
CA GLY A 428 9.82 9.79 -5.84
C GLY A 428 10.71 10.98 -6.23
N SER A 429 11.24 11.71 -5.24
CA SER A 429 12.02 12.95 -5.44
C SER A 429 12.92 13.22 -4.23
N THR A 430 13.90 14.11 -4.36
CA THR A 430 14.76 14.49 -3.23
C THR A 430 14.00 15.35 -2.22
N THR A 431 14.11 14.97 -0.94
CA THR A 431 13.52 15.62 0.22
C THR A 431 14.61 15.89 1.28
N PRO A 432 14.45 16.90 2.15
CA PRO A 432 13.37 17.90 2.18
C PRO A 432 13.44 18.87 0.99
N THR A 433 12.34 19.55 0.73
CA THR A 433 12.25 20.62 -0.29
C THR A 433 12.40 22.00 0.36
N THR A 434 12.59 23.05 -0.45
CA THR A 434 12.60 24.45 0.06
C THR A 434 11.27 24.85 0.70
N ALA A 435 10.16 24.20 0.33
CA ALA A 435 8.84 24.41 0.91
C ALA A 435 8.59 23.61 2.20
N THR A 436 9.54 22.76 2.61
CA THR A 436 9.41 21.96 3.84
C THR A 436 9.39 22.87 5.06
N THR A 437 8.36 22.71 5.89
CA THR A 437 8.11 23.56 7.05
C THR A 437 9.05 23.20 8.19
N SER A 438 9.73 24.19 8.77
CA SER A 438 10.59 24.03 9.95
C SER A 438 9.77 23.88 11.24
N GLY A 439 10.32 23.21 12.25
CA GLY A 439 9.81 23.23 13.61
C GLY A 439 8.94 22.05 14.04
N GLY A 440 8.81 21.01 13.22
CA GLY A 440 8.07 19.80 13.58
C GLY A 440 8.73 19.05 14.74
N VAL A 441 7.90 18.41 15.57
CA VAL A 441 8.30 17.79 16.83
C VAL A 441 7.84 16.34 16.87
N LEU A 442 8.76 15.41 17.10
CA LEU A 442 8.44 14.09 17.62
C LEU A 442 8.34 14.23 19.14
N SER A 443 7.13 14.04 19.69
CA SER A 443 6.86 14.20 21.12
C SER A 443 6.72 12.83 21.77
N VAL A 444 7.49 12.58 22.82
CA VAL A 444 7.51 11.31 23.57
C VAL A 444 6.94 11.57 24.95
N ASP A 445 5.80 10.96 25.25
CA ASP A 445 5.16 11.07 26.57
C ASP A 445 5.80 10.12 27.57
N SER A 446 5.98 8.85 27.19
CA SER A 446 6.63 7.87 28.05
C SER A 446 7.26 6.75 27.23
N VAL A 447 8.23 6.06 27.83
CA VAL A 447 8.80 4.82 27.32
C VAL A 447 8.97 3.82 28.45
N SER A 448 8.66 2.55 28.19
CA SER A 448 8.81 1.47 29.17
C SER A 448 9.32 0.18 28.54
N VAL A 449 10.00 -0.60 29.38
CA VAL A 449 10.40 -1.98 29.10
C VAL A 449 9.78 -2.86 30.16
N ALA A 450 9.09 -3.92 29.74
CA ALA A 450 8.48 -4.89 30.64
C ALA A 450 8.76 -6.31 30.17
N ARG A 451 8.67 -7.28 31.08
CA ARG A 451 8.82 -8.69 30.75
C ARG A 451 7.71 -9.53 31.34
N SER A 452 7.40 -10.65 30.71
CA SER A 452 6.51 -11.69 31.23
C SER A 452 7.21 -13.03 31.12
N THR A 453 7.17 -13.84 32.18
CA THR A 453 7.74 -15.19 32.18
C THR A 453 6.72 -16.20 31.70
N GLY A 454 7.15 -17.14 30.86
CA GLY A 454 6.37 -18.26 30.35
C GLY A 454 7.15 -19.56 30.38
N THR A 455 6.74 -20.51 29.56
CA THR A 455 7.42 -21.80 29.39
C THR A 455 8.59 -21.68 28.43
N VAL A 456 9.70 -22.37 28.72
CA VAL A 456 10.83 -22.49 27.79
C VAL A 456 10.53 -23.59 26.76
N PRO A 457 10.32 -23.25 25.47
CA PRO A 457 10.12 -24.24 24.42
C PRO A 457 11.48 -24.82 23.95
N PRO A 458 11.47 -25.96 23.23
CA PRO A 458 12.62 -26.35 22.42
C PRO A 458 12.92 -25.29 21.36
N ALA A 459 14.20 -24.95 21.18
CA ALA A 459 14.66 -24.02 20.14
C ALA A 459 14.44 -24.60 18.74
N MET A 460 14.21 -23.73 17.74
CA MET A 460 14.22 -24.14 16.35
C MET A 460 15.63 -24.60 15.94
N THR A 461 15.70 -25.65 15.12
CA THR A 461 16.96 -26.15 14.56
C THR A 461 16.83 -26.41 13.07
N ASP A 462 17.91 -26.19 12.32
CA ASP A 462 18.02 -26.66 10.94
C ASP A 462 18.06 -28.19 10.88
N PRO A 463 17.23 -28.83 10.05
CA PRO A 463 17.43 -30.24 9.72
C PRO A 463 18.79 -30.46 9.06
N ALA A 464 19.39 -31.64 9.27
CA ALA A 464 20.62 -32.00 8.58
C ALA A 464 20.40 -32.04 7.06
N THR A 465 21.38 -31.54 6.30
CA THR A 465 21.35 -31.62 4.84
C THR A 465 21.44 -33.08 4.40
N PRO A 466 20.45 -33.61 3.66
CA PRO A 466 20.52 -34.98 3.15
C PRO A 466 21.71 -35.17 2.22
N ALA A 467 22.48 -36.24 2.42
CA ALA A 467 23.65 -36.56 1.60
C ALA A 467 23.27 -37.33 0.31
N GLY A 468 24.11 -37.18 -0.71
CA GLY A 468 24.00 -37.90 -1.98
C GLY A 468 22.95 -37.35 -2.95
N PRO A 469 22.97 -37.80 -4.22
CA PRO A 469 22.00 -37.38 -5.22
C PRO A 469 20.63 -37.98 -4.91
N SER A 470 19.57 -37.29 -5.31
CA SER A 470 18.29 -37.98 -5.52
C SER A 470 18.33 -38.85 -6.76
N VAL A 471 17.44 -39.83 -6.80
CA VAL A 471 17.11 -40.59 -8.00
C VAL A 471 15.66 -40.32 -8.35
N VAL A 472 15.43 -39.65 -9.47
CA VAL A 472 14.12 -39.24 -9.94
C VAL A 472 13.80 -39.92 -11.26
N LYS A 473 12.62 -40.55 -11.34
CA LYS A 473 12.22 -41.33 -12.52
C LYS A 473 10.78 -41.08 -12.89
N VAL A 474 10.53 -40.90 -14.18
CA VAL A 474 9.19 -41.04 -14.77
C VAL A 474 9.02 -42.51 -15.13
N THR A 475 8.05 -43.17 -14.51
CA THR A 475 7.77 -44.60 -14.71
C THR A 475 6.33 -44.83 -15.08
N GLY A 476 6.02 -45.98 -15.69
CA GLY A 476 4.66 -46.34 -16.09
C GLY A 476 4.50 -46.37 -17.60
N THR A 477 3.25 -46.42 -18.05
CA THR A 477 2.87 -46.57 -19.47
C THR A 477 1.75 -45.60 -19.84
N GLN A 478 1.32 -45.60 -21.11
CA GLN A 478 0.28 -44.73 -21.64
C GLN A 478 -0.92 -44.57 -20.70
N GLY A 479 -1.15 -43.34 -20.21
CA GLY A 479 -2.28 -43.01 -19.33
C GLY A 479 -2.11 -43.39 -17.85
N ASN A 480 -0.96 -43.95 -17.46
CA ASN A 480 -0.68 -44.41 -16.10
C ASN A 480 0.81 -44.25 -15.74
N TRP A 481 1.30 -43.02 -15.87
CA TRP A 481 2.64 -42.61 -15.43
C TRP A 481 2.65 -42.10 -14.00
N GLN A 482 3.84 -42.15 -13.40
CA GLN A 482 4.12 -41.64 -12.08
C GLN A 482 5.54 -41.07 -12.05
N LEU A 483 5.70 -39.92 -11.40
CA LEU A 483 7.00 -39.41 -11.00
C LEU A 483 7.39 -40.08 -9.68
N ASN A 484 8.60 -40.61 -9.60
CA ASN A 484 9.16 -41.24 -8.41
C ASN A 484 10.41 -40.52 -7.97
N VAL A 485 10.54 -40.23 -6.68
CA VAL A 485 11.72 -39.65 -6.04
C VAL A 485 12.24 -40.65 -5.02
N ASN A 486 13.47 -41.11 -5.18
CA ASN A 486 14.10 -42.14 -4.35
C ASN A 486 13.22 -43.40 -4.21
N GLY A 487 12.58 -43.80 -5.30
CA GLY A 487 11.69 -44.97 -5.36
C GLY A 487 10.29 -44.76 -4.75
N SER A 488 9.98 -43.57 -4.25
CA SER A 488 8.66 -43.23 -3.70
C SER A 488 7.85 -42.39 -4.67
N ALA A 489 6.56 -42.67 -4.77
CA ALA A 489 5.60 -41.88 -5.54
C ALA A 489 5.66 -40.40 -5.16
N TYR A 490 5.68 -39.53 -6.17
CA TYR A 490 5.84 -38.10 -5.99
C TYR A 490 4.84 -37.33 -6.86
N GLU A 491 3.90 -36.64 -6.21
CA GLU A 491 3.04 -35.65 -6.86
C GLU A 491 3.68 -34.28 -6.74
N LEU A 492 3.91 -33.61 -7.87
CA LEU A 492 4.56 -32.30 -7.90
C LEU A 492 3.57 -31.22 -7.44
N ARG A 493 3.68 -30.78 -6.19
CA ARG A 493 2.94 -29.66 -5.60
C ARG A 493 3.89 -28.50 -5.43
N GLY A 494 3.90 -27.60 -6.40
CA GLY A 494 4.99 -26.64 -6.49
C GLY A 494 4.60 -25.21 -6.75
N LEU A 495 5.60 -24.34 -6.55
CA LEU A 495 5.56 -22.92 -6.88
C LEU A 495 6.83 -22.53 -7.63
N THR A 496 6.74 -21.62 -8.59
CA THR A 496 7.95 -20.95 -9.07
C THR A 496 8.54 -20.06 -7.97
N TYR A 497 9.86 -19.97 -7.90
CA TYR A 497 10.60 -19.34 -6.80
C TYR A 497 11.28 -18.04 -7.25
N GLY A 498 10.83 -16.92 -6.70
CA GLY A 498 11.35 -15.57 -6.98
C GLY A 498 12.36 -15.00 -5.98
N PRO A 499 12.39 -15.38 -4.68
CA PRO A 499 13.34 -14.78 -3.75
C PRO A 499 14.82 -15.03 -4.12
N PRO A 500 15.76 -14.23 -3.60
CA PRO A 500 17.18 -14.47 -3.81
C PRO A 500 17.60 -15.88 -3.34
N GLN A 501 18.36 -16.60 -4.16
CA GLN A 501 18.78 -17.98 -3.86
C GLN A 501 19.70 -18.05 -2.62
N ALA A 502 20.54 -17.03 -2.42
CA ALA A 502 21.39 -16.89 -1.23
C ALA A 502 20.58 -16.77 0.07
N ALA A 503 19.35 -16.25 -0.01
CA ALA A 503 18.46 -16.01 1.12
C ALA A 503 17.43 -17.14 1.35
N ALA A 504 17.60 -18.30 0.68
CA ALA A 504 16.64 -19.41 0.69
C ALA A 504 16.19 -19.86 2.09
N ASP A 505 17.07 -19.79 3.09
CA ASP A 505 16.76 -20.21 4.46
C ASP A 505 15.55 -19.48 5.07
N GLY A 506 15.35 -18.20 4.72
CA GLY A 506 14.23 -17.38 5.17
C GLY A 506 12.88 -17.69 4.50
N TYR A 507 12.84 -18.59 3.50
CA TYR A 507 11.63 -18.86 2.71
C TYR A 507 11.23 -20.34 2.67
N MET A 508 12.17 -21.27 2.81
CA MET A 508 11.88 -22.71 2.65
C MET A 508 10.89 -23.25 3.68
N ARG A 509 10.92 -22.74 4.92
CA ARG A 509 9.98 -23.16 5.98
C ARG A 509 8.55 -22.70 5.68
N ASP A 510 8.39 -21.50 5.14
CA ASP A 510 7.08 -20.98 4.74
C ASP A 510 6.49 -21.80 3.59
N LEU A 511 7.28 -22.04 2.54
CA LEU A 511 6.92 -22.92 1.42
C LEU A 511 6.54 -24.33 1.92
N LYS A 512 7.35 -24.91 2.81
CA LYS A 512 7.05 -26.21 3.42
C LYS A 512 5.71 -26.19 4.15
N SER A 513 5.41 -25.11 4.88
CA SER A 513 4.14 -24.94 5.60
C SER A 513 2.92 -24.81 4.69
N MET A 514 3.12 -24.44 3.41
CA MET A 514 2.08 -24.44 2.38
C MET A 514 1.80 -25.84 1.82
N GLY A 515 2.59 -26.85 2.17
CA GLY A 515 2.54 -28.17 1.53
C GLY A 515 3.27 -28.23 0.19
N VAL A 516 4.00 -27.16 -0.18
CA VAL A 516 4.91 -27.15 -1.32
C VAL A 516 5.99 -28.19 -1.08
N ASN A 517 6.17 -29.08 -2.05
CA ASN A 517 7.29 -30.00 -2.10
C ASN A 517 8.25 -29.70 -3.24
N THR A 518 7.87 -28.82 -4.18
CA THR A 518 8.69 -28.53 -5.36
C THR A 518 8.76 -27.04 -5.61
N ILE A 519 9.95 -26.53 -5.91
CA ILE A 519 10.13 -25.19 -6.46
C ILE A 519 10.72 -25.26 -7.86
N ARG A 520 10.49 -24.23 -8.68
CA ARG A 520 11.12 -24.08 -10.00
C ARG A 520 11.88 -22.77 -10.09
N THR A 521 13.08 -22.84 -10.67
CA THR A 521 13.86 -21.67 -11.09
C THR A 521 14.01 -21.68 -12.61
N TRP A 522 14.19 -20.51 -13.22
CA TRP A 522 14.41 -20.38 -14.66
C TRP A 522 15.88 -20.54 -15.09
N GLY A 523 16.80 -20.40 -14.14
CA GLY A 523 18.24 -20.40 -14.39
C GLY A 523 19.04 -20.90 -13.19
N VAL A 524 20.33 -21.15 -13.44
CA VAL A 524 21.33 -21.47 -12.43
C VAL A 524 22.10 -20.20 -12.08
N ASP A 525 22.04 -19.81 -10.81
CA ASP A 525 23.02 -18.91 -10.21
C ASP A 525 24.19 -19.79 -9.73
N ASP A 526 25.33 -19.72 -10.41
CA ASP A 526 26.47 -20.61 -10.13
C ASP A 526 27.00 -20.45 -8.69
N ALA A 527 26.82 -19.28 -8.06
CA ALA A 527 27.24 -19.03 -6.69
C ALA A 527 26.21 -19.54 -5.66
N ASN A 528 24.91 -19.41 -5.95
CA ASN A 528 23.87 -19.57 -4.93
C ASN A 528 22.92 -20.76 -5.13
N THR A 529 22.89 -21.39 -6.31
CA THR A 529 22.07 -22.59 -6.56
C THR A 529 22.42 -23.75 -5.61
N PRO A 530 23.70 -24.01 -5.28
CA PRO A 530 24.06 -24.98 -4.23
C PRO A 530 23.38 -24.72 -2.88
N THR A 531 23.33 -23.45 -2.46
CA THR A 531 22.68 -23.03 -1.22
C THR A 531 21.18 -23.28 -1.30
N LEU A 532 20.53 -22.89 -2.41
CA LEU A 532 19.11 -23.15 -2.64
C LEU A 532 18.78 -24.64 -2.55
N LEU A 533 19.55 -25.50 -3.25
CA LEU A 533 19.33 -26.94 -3.28
C LEU A 533 19.49 -27.58 -1.89
N ASN A 534 20.49 -27.17 -1.12
CA ASN A 534 20.69 -27.65 0.24
C ASN A 534 19.55 -27.22 1.18
N ARG A 535 19.16 -25.94 1.14
CA ARG A 535 18.07 -25.41 1.98
C ARG A 535 16.71 -26.04 1.62
N ALA A 536 16.44 -26.24 0.34
CA ALA A 536 15.26 -26.96 -0.11
C ALA A 536 15.27 -28.42 0.40
N ALA A 537 16.39 -29.13 0.24
CA ALA A 537 16.52 -30.53 0.66
C ALA A 537 16.34 -30.73 2.18
N GLN A 538 16.85 -29.79 3.00
CA GLN A 538 16.65 -29.80 4.46
C GLN A 538 15.16 -29.77 4.84
N GLN A 539 14.31 -29.10 4.04
CA GLN A 539 12.86 -29.05 4.24
C GLN A 539 12.10 -30.15 3.47
N GLY A 540 12.82 -31.06 2.80
CA GLY A 540 12.24 -32.08 1.93
C GLY A 540 11.56 -31.50 0.68
N ILE A 541 12.03 -30.35 0.20
CA ILE A 541 11.62 -29.69 -1.04
C ILE A 541 12.62 -30.03 -2.15
N LYS A 542 12.12 -30.22 -3.37
CA LYS A 542 12.91 -30.46 -4.58
C LYS A 542 12.86 -29.27 -5.53
N VAL A 543 13.82 -29.18 -6.44
CA VAL A 543 14.00 -28.05 -7.35
C VAL A 543 13.97 -28.53 -8.79
N VAL A 544 13.04 -28.03 -9.59
CA VAL A 544 13.14 -28.04 -11.06
C VAL A 544 14.18 -26.99 -11.43
N VAL A 545 15.37 -27.44 -11.84
CA VAL A 545 16.50 -26.55 -12.13
C VAL A 545 16.44 -26.13 -13.59
N GLY A 546 16.08 -24.86 -13.82
CA GLY A 546 16.02 -24.28 -15.14
C GLY A 546 17.40 -23.94 -15.70
N HIS A 547 17.56 -24.14 -17.01
CA HIS A 547 18.67 -23.67 -17.81
C HIS A 547 18.14 -22.69 -18.85
N TRP A 548 18.34 -21.40 -18.60
CA TRP A 548 17.91 -20.35 -19.51
C TRP A 548 18.56 -20.49 -20.89
N LEU A 549 17.75 -20.31 -21.94
CA LEU A 549 18.20 -20.31 -23.33
C LEU A 549 17.79 -19.01 -23.99
N ASN A 550 18.68 -18.44 -24.82
CA ASN A 550 18.40 -17.19 -25.54
C ASN A 550 17.26 -17.40 -26.56
N GLN A 551 16.20 -16.62 -26.43
CA GLN A 551 15.00 -16.71 -27.26
C GLN A 551 15.22 -16.24 -28.72
N GLY A 552 16.20 -15.34 -28.95
CA GLY A 552 16.52 -14.80 -30.28
C GLY A 552 17.69 -15.49 -31.00
N ALA A 553 18.30 -16.51 -30.40
CA ALA A 553 19.48 -17.17 -30.98
C ALA A 553 19.15 -17.92 -32.29
N ASP A 554 20.16 -18.07 -33.16
CA ASP A 554 20.03 -18.87 -34.39
C ASP A 554 20.35 -20.34 -34.10
N TYR A 555 19.31 -21.10 -33.72
CA TYR A 555 19.42 -22.54 -33.47
C TYR A 555 19.62 -23.38 -34.74
N VAL A 556 19.59 -22.78 -35.94
CA VAL A 556 19.87 -23.48 -37.20
C VAL A 556 21.37 -23.41 -37.49
N ASN A 557 21.91 -22.19 -37.63
CA ASN A 557 23.26 -21.99 -38.18
C ASN A 557 24.34 -21.71 -37.12
N ASP A 558 23.97 -21.20 -35.93
CA ASP A 558 24.96 -20.84 -34.91
C ASP A 558 25.41 -22.06 -34.11
N THR A 559 26.29 -22.84 -34.74
CA THR A 559 26.90 -24.04 -34.13
C THR A 559 27.82 -23.70 -32.95
N ALA A 560 28.42 -22.51 -32.94
CA ALA A 560 29.31 -22.07 -31.86
C ALA A 560 28.50 -21.80 -30.59
N TYR A 561 27.41 -21.02 -30.68
CA TYR A 561 26.49 -20.78 -29.58
C TYR A 561 25.93 -22.10 -29.04
N LYS A 562 25.37 -22.96 -29.91
CA LYS A 562 24.81 -24.26 -29.50
C LYS A 562 25.83 -25.13 -28.77
N THR A 563 27.06 -25.21 -29.27
CA THR A 563 28.13 -25.99 -28.63
C THR A 563 28.50 -25.41 -27.27
N SER A 564 28.69 -24.09 -27.19
CA SER A 564 29.04 -23.40 -25.95
C SER A 564 27.99 -23.61 -24.87
N VAL A 565 26.71 -23.33 -25.18
CA VAL A 565 25.61 -23.43 -24.22
C VAL A 565 25.35 -24.87 -23.79
N LYS A 566 25.43 -25.84 -24.71
CA LYS A 566 25.32 -27.26 -24.33
C LYS A 566 26.43 -27.66 -23.35
N ASN A 567 27.67 -27.24 -23.60
CA ASN A 567 28.80 -27.55 -22.71
C ASN A 567 28.64 -26.88 -21.34
N GLU A 568 28.16 -25.64 -21.31
CA GLU A 568 27.85 -24.90 -20.08
C GLU A 568 26.76 -25.60 -19.26
N ILE A 569 25.66 -26.02 -19.90
CA ILE A 569 24.58 -26.78 -19.24
C ILE A 569 25.12 -28.08 -18.66
N VAL A 570 25.89 -28.87 -19.43
CA VAL A 570 26.49 -30.12 -18.94
C VAL A 570 27.46 -29.88 -17.78
N ALA A 571 28.23 -28.80 -17.81
CA ALA A 571 29.11 -28.44 -16.70
C ALA A 571 28.31 -28.14 -15.41
N ARG A 572 27.23 -27.36 -15.52
CA ARG A 572 26.32 -27.06 -14.39
C ARG A 572 25.63 -28.31 -13.87
N VAL A 573 25.14 -29.19 -14.76
CA VAL A 573 24.57 -30.49 -14.37
C VAL A 573 25.58 -31.32 -13.60
N ASN A 574 26.83 -31.41 -14.07
CA ASN A 574 27.88 -32.15 -13.35
C ASN A 574 28.18 -31.56 -11.97
N ALA A 575 28.12 -30.24 -11.83
CA ALA A 575 28.32 -29.56 -10.54
C ALA A 575 27.15 -29.78 -9.57
N LEU A 576 25.91 -29.90 -10.08
CA LEU A 576 24.70 -29.84 -9.27
C LEU A 576 23.98 -31.19 -9.10
N LYS A 577 24.20 -32.18 -9.96
CA LYS A 577 23.51 -33.49 -9.91
C LYS A 577 23.68 -34.26 -8.60
N GLY A 578 24.74 -33.96 -7.84
CA GLY A 578 25.05 -34.59 -6.56
C GLY A 578 24.20 -34.08 -5.39
N TYR A 579 23.45 -32.99 -5.58
CA TYR A 579 22.64 -32.39 -4.53
C TYR A 579 21.30 -33.09 -4.44
N GLN A 580 20.90 -33.43 -3.21
CA GLN A 580 19.61 -34.07 -2.96
C GLN A 580 18.44 -33.16 -3.37
N GLY A 581 18.60 -31.84 -3.39
CA GLY A 581 17.55 -30.91 -3.77
C GLY A 581 17.10 -31.01 -5.23
N VAL A 582 17.84 -31.64 -6.14
CA VAL A 582 17.49 -31.66 -7.58
C VAL A 582 16.27 -32.55 -7.83
N LEU A 583 15.28 -32.05 -8.57
CA LEU A 583 14.15 -32.84 -9.08
C LEU A 583 14.41 -33.31 -10.52
N MET A 584 14.67 -32.35 -11.40
CA MET A 584 14.82 -32.53 -12.84
C MET A 584 15.46 -31.28 -13.47
N TRP A 585 15.89 -31.41 -14.72
CA TRP A 585 16.49 -30.33 -15.51
C TRP A 585 15.47 -29.80 -16.52
N ASP A 586 15.23 -28.48 -16.53
CA ASP A 586 14.34 -27.81 -17.49
C ASP A 586 15.17 -26.97 -18.47
N VAL A 587 15.18 -27.36 -19.75
CA VAL A 587 16.06 -26.80 -20.78
C VAL A 587 15.31 -25.75 -21.59
N GLY A 588 15.53 -24.48 -21.27
CA GLY A 588 14.89 -23.33 -21.91
C GLY A 588 13.50 -23.02 -21.36
N ASN A 589 13.04 -21.80 -21.67
CA ASN A 589 11.73 -21.28 -21.28
C ASN A 589 11.17 -20.38 -22.39
N GLU A 590 10.04 -20.79 -22.97
CA GLU A 590 9.23 -20.00 -23.93
C GLU A 590 9.94 -19.60 -25.23
N VAL A 591 10.93 -20.39 -25.65
CA VAL A 591 11.75 -20.07 -26.83
C VAL A 591 10.99 -20.26 -28.14
N ILE A 592 10.11 -21.26 -28.27
CA ILE A 592 9.38 -21.52 -29.53
C ILE A 592 8.34 -20.42 -29.78
N LEU A 593 7.61 -19.99 -28.75
CA LEU A 593 6.62 -18.94 -28.89
C LEU A 593 7.27 -17.61 -29.30
N THR A 594 8.26 -17.14 -28.55
CA THR A 594 8.81 -15.77 -28.71
C THR A 594 9.74 -15.61 -29.91
N MET A 595 10.13 -16.70 -30.57
CA MET A 595 10.92 -16.65 -31.83
C MET A 595 10.33 -15.71 -32.89
N GLN A 596 9.01 -15.57 -32.92
CA GLN A 596 8.31 -14.69 -33.87
C GLN A 596 8.49 -13.19 -33.55
N ASP A 597 8.91 -12.85 -32.34
CA ASP A 597 9.03 -11.47 -31.85
C ASP A 597 10.39 -10.85 -32.22
N HIS A 598 11.28 -11.61 -32.87
CA HIS A 598 12.65 -11.20 -33.23
C HIS A 598 12.80 -10.69 -34.67
N GLY A 599 11.71 -10.22 -35.30
CA GLY A 599 11.74 -9.59 -36.63
C GLY A 599 12.12 -10.53 -37.78
N LEU A 600 11.96 -11.83 -37.59
CA LEU A 600 12.33 -12.87 -38.55
C LEU A 600 11.20 -13.14 -39.56
N SER A 601 11.55 -13.61 -40.75
CA SER A 601 10.54 -14.08 -41.72
C SER A 601 9.83 -15.33 -41.19
N ALA A 602 8.56 -15.56 -41.56
CA ALA A 602 7.81 -16.73 -41.09
C ALA A 602 8.51 -18.06 -41.39
N ALA A 603 9.18 -18.18 -42.54
CA ALA A 603 9.95 -19.37 -42.90
C ALA A 603 11.18 -19.56 -42.00
N GLU A 604 11.84 -18.48 -41.61
CA GLU A 604 12.98 -18.52 -40.70
C GLU A 604 12.55 -18.82 -39.26
N VAL A 605 11.45 -18.23 -38.79
CA VAL A 605 10.82 -18.57 -37.50
C VAL A 605 10.58 -20.07 -37.43
N GLU A 606 9.92 -20.65 -38.44
CA GLU A 606 9.63 -22.08 -38.46
C GLU A 606 10.90 -22.94 -38.48
N ALA A 607 11.88 -22.58 -39.31
CA ALA A 607 13.16 -23.26 -39.35
C ALA A 607 13.88 -23.22 -37.98
N ARG A 608 13.84 -22.09 -37.29
CA ARG A 608 14.45 -21.92 -35.96
C ARG A 608 13.68 -22.67 -34.87
N ARG A 609 12.35 -22.75 -34.92
CA ARG A 609 11.55 -23.57 -33.99
C ARG A 609 11.95 -25.05 -34.07
N VAL A 610 12.06 -25.57 -35.29
CA VAL A 610 12.57 -26.93 -35.55
C VAL A 610 14.02 -27.08 -35.08
N GLY A 611 14.88 -26.11 -35.40
CA GLY A 611 16.29 -26.09 -34.98
C GLY A 611 16.45 -26.12 -33.46
N TYR A 612 15.64 -25.34 -32.74
CA TYR A 612 15.59 -25.30 -31.28
C TYR A 612 15.15 -26.64 -30.71
N ALA A 613 14.06 -27.23 -31.19
CA ALA A 613 13.59 -28.53 -30.70
C ALA A 613 14.63 -29.65 -30.91
N LYS A 614 15.36 -29.64 -32.02
CA LYS A 614 16.50 -30.55 -32.25
C LYS A 614 17.65 -30.28 -31.27
N PHE A 615 17.95 -29.02 -30.99
CA PHE A 615 18.99 -28.66 -30.03
C PHE A 615 18.61 -29.07 -28.60
N VAL A 616 17.35 -28.88 -28.18
CA VAL A 616 16.82 -29.39 -26.91
C VAL A 616 17.04 -30.89 -26.79
N ASN A 617 16.83 -31.66 -27.88
CA ASN A 617 17.13 -33.09 -27.88
C ASN A 617 18.61 -33.41 -27.64
N GLU A 618 19.51 -32.70 -28.32
CA GLU A 618 20.95 -32.87 -28.15
C GLU A 618 21.38 -32.58 -26.70
N VAL A 619 20.82 -31.53 -26.10
CA VAL A 619 21.10 -31.16 -24.72
C VAL A 619 20.53 -32.21 -23.76
N ALA A 620 19.30 -32.68 -23.96
CA ALA A 620 18.70 -33.73 -23.15
C ALA A 620 19.52 -35.03 -23.16
N GLN A 621 19.99 -35.47 -24.34
CA GLN A 621 20.89 -36.62 -24.47
C GLN A 621 22.21 -36.42 -23.72
N ALA A 622 22.79 -35.23 -23.81
CA ALA A 622 24.03 -34.89 -23.11
C ALA A 622 23.84 -34.85 -21.59
N ILE A 623 22.70 -34.32 -21.11
CA ILE A 623 22.34 -34.33 -19.70
C ILE A 623 22.16 -35.76 -19.21
N HIS A 624 21.42 -36.63 -19.91
CA HIS A 624 21.26 -38.03 -19.50
C HIS A 624 22.59 -38.78 -19.41
N ALA A 625 23.54 -38.49 -20.32
CA ALA A 625 24.88 -39.05 -20.26
C ALA A 625 25.68 -38.56 -19.03
N ALA A 626 25.49 -37.30 -18.64
CA ALA A 626 26.15 -36.71 -17.47
C ALA A 626 25.46 -37.11 -16.15
N ASP A 627 24.15 -37.20 -16.15
CA ASP A 627 23.29 -37.41 -14.99
C ASP A 627 22.15 -38.40 -15.34
N PRO A 628 22.38 -39.70 -15.12
CA PRO A 628 21.36 -40.70 -15.37
C PRO A 628 20.29 -40.72 -14.26
N ASN A 629 20.39 -39.90 -13.22
CA ASN A 629 19.50 -39.96 -12.06
C ASN A 629 18.29 -39.04 -12.15
N HIS A 630 18.30 -38.03 -13.02
CA HIS A 630 17.23 -37.03 -13.07
C HIS A 630 16.59 -36.92 -14.47
N PRO A 631 15.27 -36.67 -14.56
CA PRO A 631 14.59 -36.41 -15.82
C PRO A 631 15.01 -35.08 -16.46
N VAL A 632 14.75 -34.94 -17.75
CA VAL A 632 14.92 -33.71 -18.53
C VAL A 632 13.60 -33.32 -19.21
N THR A 633 13.26 -32.04 -19.12
CA THR A 633 12.11 -31.41 -19.80
C THR A 633 12.52 -30.10 -20.50
N SER A 634 11.59 -29.49 -21.22
CA SER A 634 11.72 -28.14 -21.81
C SER A 634 10.36 -27.45 -21.75
N THR A 635 10.34 -26.20 -21.29
CA THR A 635 9.13 -25.40 -21.07
C THR A 635 8.84 -24.41 -22.19
N ASP A 636 7.57 -24.29 -22.59
CA ASP A 636 7.09 -23.23 -23.50
C ASP A 636 5.72 -22.67 -23.07
N ALA A 637 5.32 -21.52 -23.61
CA ALA A 637 4.16 -20.74 -23.14
C ALA A 637 2.80 -21.26 -23.61
N TRP A 638 2.80 -22.37 -24.33
CA TRP A 638 1.60 -22.97 -24.90
C TRP A 638 1.84 -24.42 -25.37
N THR A 639 0.77 -25.19 -25.50
CA THR A 639 0.85 -26.60 -25.94
C THR A 639 1.22 -26.77 -27.41
N GLY A 640 1.21 -25.71 -28.22
CA GLY A 640 1.61 -25.78 -29.62
C GLY A 640 3.12 -25.93 -29.85
N ALA A 641 3.94 -25.87 -28.80
CA ALA A 641 5.34 -26.31 -28.82
C ALA A 641 5.47 -27.84 -28.85
N TRP A 642 4.50 -28.57 -28.29
CA TRP A 642 4.60 -30.02 -28.13
C TRP A 642 4.71 -30.83 -29.43
N PRO A 643 4.08 -30.47 -30.57
CA PRO A 643 4.32 -31.14 -31.86
C PRO A 643 5.80 -31.13 -32.27
N TYR A 644 6.52 -30.04 -32.00
CA TYR A 644 7.96 -29.95 -32.26
C TYR A 644 8.73 -30.90 -31.35
N TYR A 645 8.45 -30.92 -30.05
CA TYR A 645 9.13 -31.82 -29.12
C TYR A 645 8.82 -33.30 -29.38
N LYS A 646 7.57 -33.64 -29.73
CA LYS A 646 7.17 -34.99 -30.12
C LYS A 646 7.98 -35.50 -31.33
N THR A 647 8.24 -34.62 -32.30
CA THR A 647 8.93 -34.98 -33.55
C THR A 647 10.44 -34.94 -33.41
N TYR A 648 10.98 -33.90 -32.76
CA TYR A 648 12.40 -33.56 -32.81
C TYR A 648 13.13 -33.68 -31.47
N ALA A 649 12.42 -33.84 -30.35
CA ALA A 649 12.99 -34.02 -29.01
C ALA A 649 12.55 -35.31 -28.30
N PRO A 650 12.73 -36.49 -28.92
CA PRO A 650 12.37 -37.77 -28.30
C PRO A 650 13.13 -38.06 -26.99
N ALA A 651 14.28 -37.43 -26.73
CA ALA A 651 15.04 -37.62 -25.50
C ALA A 651 14.45 -36.95 -24.25
N LEU A 652 13.46 -36.06 -24.37
CA LEU A 652 12.80 -35.50 -23.17
C LEU A 652 12.04 -36.60 -22.40
N ASP A 653 12.07 -36.59 -21.07
CA ASP A 653 11.34 -37.60 -20.28
C ASP A 653 9.85 -37.29 -20.15
N LEU A 654 9.50 -36.01 -20.21
CA LEU A 654 8.14 -35.48 -20.09
C LEU A 654 8.00 -34.17 -20.87
N LEU A 655 6.77 -33.72 -21.06
CA LEU A 655 6.46 -32.41 -21.65
C LEU A 655 6.21 -31.39 -20.54
N ALA A 656 6.57 -30.12 -20.76
CA ALA A 656 6.23 -29.03 -19.87
C ALA A 656 5.54 -27.90 -20.64
N VAL A 657 4.74 -27.10 -19.93
CA VAL A 657 4.02 -25.95 -20.49
C VAL A 657 3.70 -24.94 -19.40
N ASN A 658 3.87 -23.65 -19.71
CA ASN A 658 3.29 -22.56 -18.95
C ASN A 658 1.86 -22.35 -19.45
N SER A 659 0.88 -22.39 -18.57
CA SER A 659 -0.53 -22.23 -18.93
C SER A 659 -1.32 -21.58 -17.81
N TYR A 660 -1.77 -20.36 -18.07
CA TYR A 660 -2.50 -19.52 -17.14
C TYR A 660 -4.01 -19.77 -17.26
N GLY A 661 -4.85 -18.74 -17.41
CA GLY A 661 -6.32 -18.85 -17.35
C GLY A 661 -6.95 -19.96 -18.22
N ALA A 662 -6.27 -20.39 -19.28
CA ALA A 662 -6.65 -21.49 -20.17
C ALA A 662 -6.16 -22.91 -19.80
N ILE A 663 -5.66 -23.16 -18.59
CA ILE A 663 -5.08 -24.45 -18.16
C ILE A 663 -6.00 -25.68 -18.36
N GLY A 664 -7.32 -25.49 -18.29
CA GLY A 664 -8.30 -26.55 -18.58
C GLY A 664 -8.19 -27.16 -19.99
N GLY A 665 -7.60 -26.42 -20.95
CA GLY A 665 -7.38 -26.89 -22.32
C GLY A 665 -6.20 -27.85 -22.49
N VAL A 666 -5.23 -27.86 -21.56
CA VAL A 666 -3.98 -28.62 -21.69
C VAL A 666 -4.24 -30.12 -21.80
N LYS A 667 -5.18 -30.65 -21.01
CA LYS A 667 -5.58 -32.06 -21.08
C LYS A 667 -6.10 -32.43 -22.47
N GLN A 668 -6.97 -31.61 -23.05
CA GLN A 668 -7.55 -31.89 -24.35
C GLN A 668 -6.50 -31.79 -25.45
N ALA A 669 -5.64 -30.77 -25.40
CA ALA A 669 -4.51 -30.65 -26.32
C ALA A 669 -3.59 -31.88 -26.27
N TRP A 670 -3.37 -32.45 -25.08
CA TRP A 670 -2.60 -33.68 -24.94
C TRP A 670 -3.26 -34.88 -25.65
N ILE A 671 -4.57 -35.04 -25.46
CA ILE A 671 -5.36 -36.12 -26.07
C ILE A 671 -5.36 -35.98 -27.60
N ASP A 672 -5.70 -34.80 -28.09
CA ASP A 672 -5.85 -34.52 -29.53
C ASP A 672 -4.52 -34.63 -30.27
N GLY A 673 -3.42 -34.22 -29.64
CA GLY A 673 -2.07 -34.37 -30.21
C GLY A 673 -1.52 -35.80 -30.16
N GLY A 674 -2.22 -36.73 -29.49
CA GLY A 674 -1.82 -38.13 -29.35
C GLY A 674 -0.42 -38.28 -28.78
N TYR A 675 -0.10 -37.55 -27.71
CA TYR A 675 1.21 -37.62 -27.07
C TYR A 675 1.36 -38.88 -26.22
N THR A 676 2.60 -39.35 -26.10
CA THR A 676 2.95 -40.61 -25.43
C THR A 676 3.89 -40.41 -24.26
N LYS A 677 3.97 -39.18 -23.75
CA LYS A 677 4.74 -38.80 -22.57
C LYS A 677 3.81 -38.05 -21.61
N PRO A 678 4.00 -38.20 -20.29
CA PRO A 678 3.29 -37.38 -19.33
C PRO A 678 3.74 -35.92 -19.40
N TYR A 679 3.05 -35.03 -18.71
CA TYR A 679 3.42 -33.62 -18.62
C TYR A 679 3.36 -33.05 -17.21
N ILE A 680 4.03 -31.91 -17.03
CA ILE A 680 3.87 -31.02 -15.88
C ILE A 680 3.45 -29.63 -16.38
N ILE A 681 2.80 -28.87 -15.51
CA ILE A 681 2.61 -27.43 -15.71
C ILE A 681 3.73 -26.71 -14.99
N THR A 682 4.54 -25.94 -15.70
CA THR A 682 5.72 -25.27 -15.11
C THR A 682 5.44 -23.84 -14.66
N GLU A 683 4.35 -23.25 -15.14
CA GLU A 683 3.72 -22.04 -14.60
C GLU A 683 2.22 -22.16 -14.80
N GLY A 684 1.44 -21.97 -13.73
CA GLY A 684 -0.02 -22.02 -13.74
C GLY A 684 -0.60 -20.98 -12.80
N GLY A 685 -1.88 -20.64 -12.96
CA GLY A 685 -2.54 -19.68 -12.08
C GLY A 685 -3.69 -18.93 -12.74
N PRO A 686 -4.05 -17.74 -12.22
CA PRO A 686 -5.10 -16.92 -12.79
C PRO A 686 -4.71 -16.39 -14.18
N ALA A 687 -5.71 -15.88 -14.91
CA ALA A 687 -5.55 -15.31 -16.25
C ALA A 687 -4.52 -14.18 -16.29
N GLY A 688 -3.61 -14.22 -17.27
CA GLY A 688 -2.64 -13.15 -17.53
C GLY A 688 -3.27 -11.92 -18.20
N GLU A 689 -2.50 -10.83 -18.34
CA GLU A 689 -3.00 -9.58 -18.93
C GLU A 689 -3.44 -9.73 -20.40
N TRP A 690 -2.90 -10.71 -21.11
CA TRP A 690 -3.23 -11.04 -22.49
C TRP A 690 -4.52 -11.88 -22.64
N GLU A 691 -5.10 -12.37 -21.54
CA GLU A 691 -6.28 -13.24 -21.52
C GLU A 691 -7.57 -12.53 -21.10
N VAL A 692 -7.48 -11.27 -20.68
CA VAL A 692 -8.60 -10.52 -20.10
C VAL A 692 -9.07 -9.40 -21.04
N PRO A 693 -10.37 -9.05 -21.02
CA PRO A 693 -10.87 -7.93 -21.80
C PRO A 693 -10.34 -6.59 -21.25
N ASN A 694 -10.34 -5.57 -22.09
CA ASN A 694 -10.04 -4.21 -21.66
C ASN A 694 -11.21 -3.60 -20.85
N ASP A 695 -10.88 -2.73 -19.90
CA ASP A 695 -11.84 -1.98 -19.09
C ASP A 695 -12.32 -0.69 -19.78
N VAL A 696 -13.06 0.14 -19.04
CA VAL A 696 -13.62 1.42 -19.56
C VAL A 696 -12.56 2.41 -20.05
N ASN A 697 -11.30 2.29 -19.60
CA ASN A 697 -10.20 3.13 -20.05
C ASN A 697 -9.36 2.50 -21.17
N GLY A 698 -9.70 1.29 -21.63
CA GLY A 698 -9.04 0.62 -22.74
C GLY A 698 -7.81 -0.18 -22.36
N VAL A 699 -7.61 -0.49 -21.07
CA VAL A 699 -6.47 -1.29 -20.56
C VAL A 699 -6.96 -2.62 -19.97
N PRO A 700 -6.11 -3.67 -19.90
CA PRO A 700 -6.53 -4.98 -19.39
C PRO A 700 -7.20 -4.95 -18.02
N THR A 701 -8.41 -5.53 -17.95
CA THR A 701 -9.18 -5.69 -16.71
C THR A 701 -8.56 -6.77 -15.85
N GLU A 702 -7.73 -6.36 -14.90
CA GLU A 702 -7.10 -7.29 -13.99
C GLU A 702 -8.15 -7.96 -13.08
N PRO A 703 -8.08 -9.29 -12.91
CA PRO A 703 -8.99 -9.99 -12.02
C PRO A 703 -8.86 -9.46 -10.58
N THR A 704 -10.00 -9.37 -9.89
CA THR A 704 -10.04 -9.05 -8.44
C THR A 704 -9.24 -10.08 -7.64
N ASP A 705 -8.82 -9.72 -6.42
CA ASP A 705 -8.04 -10.65 -5.58
C ASP A 705 -8.81 -11.95 -5.28
N LEU A 706 -10.14 -11.85 -5.13
CA LEU A 706 -11.04 -12.99 -4.94
C LEU A 706 -11.14 -13.87 -6.20
N GLN A 707 -11.12 -13.27 -7.39
CA GLN A 707 -11.07 -14.01 -8.65
C GLN A 707 -9.71 -14.69 -8.84
N LYS A 708 -8.60 -14.05 -8.44
CA LYS A 708 -7.26 -14.67 -8.48
C LYS A 708 -7.19 -15.89 -7.56
N ARG A 709 -7.72 -15.79 -6.33
CA ARG A 709 -7.89 -16.93 -5.41
C ARG A 709 -8.63 -18.11 -6.06
N ALA A 710 -9.76 -17.82 -6.71
CA ALA A 710 -10.53 -18.83 -7.43
C ALA A 710 -9.74 -19.41 -8.62
N GLY A 711 -8.97 -18.58 -9.33
CA GLY A 711 -8.09 -18.96 -10.44
C GLY A 711 -7.05 -20.00 -10.04
N TYR A 712 -6.33 -19.82 -8.94
CA TYR A 712 -5.39 -20.83 -8.43
C TYR A 712 -6.06 -22.14 -8.06
N THR A 713 -7.24 -22.08 -7.44
CA THR A 713 -7.99 -23.28 -7.09
C THR A 713 -8.43 -24.04 -8.35
N ALA A 714 -8.92 -23.32 -9.36
CA ALA A 714 -9.30 -23.88 -10.65
C ALA A 714 -8.10 -24.47 -11.40
N SER A 715 -6.95 -23.79 -11.36
CA SER A 715 -5.68 -24.25 -11.93
C SER A 715 -5.29 -25.62 -11.38
N TRP A 716 -5.18 -25.74 -10.05
CA TRP A 716 -4.84 -27.00 -9.40
C TRP A 716 -5.85 -28.12 -9.71
N ASN A 717 -7.15 -27.81 -9.71
CA ASN A 717 -8.19 -28.78 -10.04
C ASN A 717 -8.08 -29.29 -11.49
N ALA A 718 -7.72 -28.43 -12.44
CA ALA A 718 -7.50 -28.82 -13.83
C ALA A 718 -6.31 -29.79 -13.96
N ILE A 719 -5.22 -29.52 -13.24
CA ILE A 719 -4.04 -30.40 -13.18
C ILE A 719 -4.43 -31.77 -12.62
N LYS A 720 -5.16 -31.80 -11.50
CA LYS A 720 -5.67 -33.05 -10.89
C LYS A 720 -6.67 -33.79 -11.79
N GLY A 721 -7.27 -33.11 -12.78
CA GLY A 721 -8.23 -33.66 -13.73
C GLY A 721 -7.64 -34.61 -14.80
N HIS A 722 -6.33 -34.85 -14.80
CA HIS A 722 -5.67 -35.77 -15.72
C HIS A 722 -4.72 -36.76 -14.99
N PRO A 723 -5.26 -37.58 -14.07
CA PRO A 723 -4.46 -38.48 -13.24
C PRO A 723 -3.69 -39.47 -14.12
N GLY A 724 -2.46 -39.79 -13.71
CA GLY A 724 -1.58 -40.69 -14.46
C GLY A 724 -0.97 -40.08 -15.72
N VAL A 725 -1.24 -38.81 -16.05
CA VAL A 725 -0.62 -38.11 -17.20
C VAL A 725 -0.07 -36.75 -16.78
N ALA A 726 -0.87 -35.93 -16.11
CA ALA A 726 -0.37 -34.73 -15.43
C ALA A 726 0.31 -35.15 -14.12
N LEU A 727 1.62 -34.90 -14.00
CA LEU A 727 2.42 -35.31 -12.83
C LEU A 727 2.45 -34.25 -11.72
N GLY A 728 1.78 -33.11 -11.95
CA GLY A 728 1.67 -31.99 -11.03
C GLY A 728 2.08 -30.68 -11.69
N ALA A 729 2.35 -29.67 -10.86
CA ALA A 729 2.61 -28.32 -11.35
C ALA A 729 3.47 -27.47 -10.42
N THR A 730 4.18 -26.50 -10.99
CA THR A 730 4.60 -25.29 -10.29
C THR A 730 3.66 -24.15 -10.66
N GLU A 731 2.83 -23.73 -9.71
CA GLU A 731 1.98 -22.55 -9.86
C GLU A 731 2.87 -21.29 -9.82
N PHE A 732 2.40 -20.21 -10.43
CA PHE A 732 3.11 -18.95 -10.53
C PHE A 732 2.39 -17.94 -9.62
N HIS A 733 2.95 -17.35 -8.58
CA HIS A 733 4.38 -17.31 -8.22
C HIS A 733 4.60 -17.06 -6.72
N TYR A 734 5.65 -17.63 -6.12
CA TYR A 734 6.17 -17.19 -4.83
C TYR A 734 7.26 -16.14 -5.08
N GLY A 735 6.84 -14.89 -5.28
CA GLY A 735 7.72 -13.78 -5.67
C GLY A 735 7.88 -12.72 -4.58
N LEU A 736 8.76 -11.74 -4.79
CA LEU A 736 8.90 -10.58 -3.88
C LEU A 736 8.56 -9.27 -4.58
N GLU A 737 8.44 -9.30 -5.90
CA GLU A 737 8.12 -8.17 -6.74
C GLU A 737 6.83 -7.52 -6.26
N ASN A 738 6.91 -6.22 -5.98
CA ASN A 738 5.78 -5.38 -5.63
C ASN A 738 5.56 -4.34 -6.72
N ASP A 739 5.25 -4.84 -7.90
CA ASP A 739 5.05 -4.07 -9.12
C ASP A 739 3.79 -4.60 -9.84
N PHE A 740 3.50 -4.08 -11.03
CA PHE A 740 2.33 -4.50 -11.81
C PHE A 740 2.26 -6.02 -11.99
N GLY A 741 3.38 -6.65 -12.37
CA GLY A 741 3.42 -8.11 -12.59
C GLY A 741 3.25 -8.87 -11.27
N GLY A 742 3.93 -8.42 -10.22
CA GLY A 742 3.87 -9.03 -8.91
C GLY A 742 2.48 -9.00 -8.28
N VAL A 743 1.76 -7.87 -8.35
CA VAL A 743 0.37 -7.81 -7.87
C VAL A 743 -0.60 -8.53 -8.81
N TRP A 744 -0.30 -8.67 -10.08
CA TRP A 744 -1.15 -9.46 -10.96
C TRP A 744 -1.06 -10.95 -10.62
N LEU A 745 0.15 -11.48 -10.48
CA LEU A 745 0.42 -12.91 -10.57
C LEU A 745 1.10 -13.53 -9.35
N ASN A 746 1.57 -12.77 -8.37
CA ASN A 746 2.22 -13.37 -7.22
C ASN A 746 1.21 -13.76 -6.13
N THR A 747 1.46 -14.93 -5.52
CA THR A 747 0.83 -15.40 -4.29
C THR A 747 1.46 -14.77 -3.04
N PHE A 748 2.69 -14.28 -3.18
CA PHE A 748 3.49 -13.59 -2.19
C PHE A 748 4.06 -12.33 -2.84
N THR A 749 3.83 -11.13 -2.31
CA THR A 749 4.30 -9.88 -2.94
C THR A 749 4.82 -8.94 -1.87
N GLY A 750 5.96 -8.28 -2.11
CA GLY A 750 6.57 -7.37 -1.13
C GLY A 750 6.90 -7.98 0.24
N GLY A 751 6.83 -9.30 0.39
CA GLY A 751 6.95 -9.99 1.69
C GLY A 751 5.63 -10.35 2.38
N TRP A 752 4.48 -10.12 1.73
CA TRP A 752 3.14 -10.37 2.28
C TRP A 752 2.42 -11.50 1.56
N ARG A 753 1.69 -12.32 2.31
CA ARG A 753 0.89 -13.43 1.77
C ARG A 753 -0.45 -12.93 1.26
N ARG A 754 -0.87 -13.43 0.09
CA ARG A 754 -2.15 -13.05 -0.56
C ARG A 754 -3.13 -14.20 -0.57
N LEU A 755 -4.38 -13.92 -0.97
CA LEU A 755 -5.42 -14.95 -1.04
C LEU A 755 -5.01 -16.18 -1.89
N GLY A 756 -4.21 -15.98 -2.96
CA GLY A 756 -3.65 -17.07 -3.76
C GLY A 756 -2.74 -18.02 -2.98
N TYR A 757 -1.92 -17.51 -2.05
CA TYR A 757 -1.08 -18.32 -1.16
C TYR A 757 -1.94 -19.29 -0.35
N HIS A 758 -3.03 -18.77 0.25
CA HIS A 758 -3.89 -19.56 1.12
C HIS A 758 -4.73 -20.57 0.33
N ALA A 759 -5.14 -20.23 -0.91
CA ALA A 759 -5.78 -21.17 -1.82
C ALA A 759 -4.88 -22.36 -2.14
N LEU A 760 -3.61 -22.12 -2.48
CA LEU A 760 -2.67 -23.20 -2.78
C LEU A 760 -2.32 -24.02 -1.53
N LYS A 761 -2.15 -23.37 -0.37
CA LYS A 761 -1.96 -24.08 0.90
C LYS A 761 -3.12 -25.04 1.20
N GLN A 762 -4.36 -24.57 1.07
CA GLN A 762 -5.56 -25.41 1.20
C GLN A 762 -5.56 -26.54 0.17
N ALA A 763 -5.22 -26.25 -1.08
CA ALA A 763 -5.21 -27.23 -2.17
C ALA A 763 -4.16 -28.33 -1.98
N TYR A 764 -2.99 -27.99 -1.44
CA TYR A 764 -1.86 -28.91 -1.27
C TYR A 764 -1.91 -29.71 0.03
N THR A 765 -2.43 -29.12 1.11
CA THR A 765 -2.47 -29.77 2.44
C THR A 765 -3.84 -30.30 2.83
N GLY A 766 -4.91 -29.82 2.17
CA GLY A 766 -6.29 -30.03 2.60
C GLY A 766 -6.69 -29.21 3.83
N GLN A 767 -5.81 -28.35 4.36
CA GLN A 767 -6.01 -27.60 5.61
C GLN A 767 -6.14 -26.11 5.36
N ALA A 768 -7.14 -25.50 6.01
CA ALA A 768 -7.35 -24.07 5.94
C ALA A 768 -6.28 -23.34 6.75
N SER A 769 -5.89 -22.17 6.28
CA SER A 769 -5.04 -21.30 7.09
C SER A 769 -5.84 -20.77 8.27
N ALA A 770 -5.20 -20.72 9.45
CA ALA A 770 -5.84 -20.18 10.65
C ALA A 770 -6.16 -18.68 10.51
N ASN A 771 -5.37 -17.97 9.72
CA ASN A 771 -5.51 -16.55 9.46
C ASN A 771 -5.32 -16.30 7.95
N THR A 772 -6.20 -15.48 7.35
CA THR A 772 -6.22 -15.19 5.90
C THR A 772 -6.41 -13.71 5.64
N PRO A 773 -5.89 -13.18 4.52
CA PRO A 773 -5.90 -11.75 4.25
C PRO A 773 -7.30 -11.13 4.20
N PRO A 774 -7.40 -9.81 4.42
CA PRO A 774 -8.64 -9.06 4.25
C PRO A 774 -9.20 -9.23 2.84
N GLU A 775 -10.51 -9.44 2.74
CA GLU A 775 -11.21 -9.60 1.47
C GLU A 775 -11.83 -8.26 1.05
N ILE A 776 -11.34 -7.69 -0.06
CA ILE A 776 -11.95 -6.52 -0.69
C ILE A 776 -13.06 -7.02 -1.62
N THR A 777 -14.32 -6.80 -1.24
CA THR A 777 -15.49 -7.28 -2.00
C THR A 777 -16.00 -6.28 -3.02
N SER A 778 -15.62 -5.00 -2.90
CA SER A 778 -15.95 -3.97 -3.87
C SER A 778 -14.92 -2.84 -3.85
N MET A 779 -14.63 -2.27 -5.03
CA MET A 779 -13.83 -1.04 -5.18
C MET A 779 -14.47 -0.08 -6.19
N THR A 780 -14.46 1.21 -5.89
CA THR A 780 -14.97 2.30 -6.75
C THR A 780 -13.94 3.41 -6.90
N VAL A 781 -13.88 4.03 -8.07
CA VAL A 781 -13.06 5.22 -8.35
C VAL A 781 -13.96 6.33 -8.88
N GLY A 782 -13.95 7.48 -8.22
CA GLY A 782 -14.72 8.65 -8.64
C GLY A 782 -14.16 9.25 -9.92
N SER A 783 -15.05 9.64 -10.85
CA SER A 783 -14.67 10.23 -12.14
C SER A 783 -13.64 9.39 -12.92
N GLN A 784 -13.78 8.06 -12.91
CA GLN A 784 -12.79 7.10 -13.39
C GLN A 784 -12.20 7.39 -14.78
N THR A 785 -12.95 8.03 -15.68
CA THR A 785 -12.51 8.35 -17.06
C THR A 785 -12.01 9.77 -17.25
N SER A 786 -12.06 10.62 -16.22
CA SER A 786 -11.75 12.05 -16.30
C SER A 786 -11.36 12.60 -14.93
N VAL A 787 -10.20 12.18 -14.44
CA VAL A 787 -9.60 12.71 -13.20
C VAL A 787 -8.64 13.85 -13.57
N PRO A 788 -8.86 15.09 -13.11
CA PRO A 788 -7.93 16.19 -13.35
C PRO A 788 -6.53 15.90 -12.78
N ALA A 789 -5.48 16.16 -13.55
CA ALA A 789 -4.09 16.09 -13.09
C ALA A 789 -3.86 16.96 -11.84
N GLY A 790 -3.16 16.43 -10.83
CA GLY A 790 -2.96 17.10 -9.54
C GLY A 790 -4.22 17.30 -8.68
N GLY A 791 -5.42 17.01 -9.23
CA GLY A 791 -6.70 17.12 -8.53
C GLY A 791 -6.94 15.99 -7.53
N GLN A 792 -7.96 16.13 -6.71
CA GLN A 792 -8.43 15.07 -5.82
C GLN A 792 -9.48 14.21 -6.51
N PHE A 793 -9.45 12.90 -6.27
CA PHE A 793 -10.51 11.97 -6.62
C PHE A 793 -10.77 10.98 -5.49
N THR A 794 -11.95 10.37 -5.48
CA THR A 794 -12.34 9.44 -4.42
C THR A 794 -12.05 7.99 -4.80
N VAL A 795 -11.50 7.23 -3.87
CA VAL A 795 -11.40 5.76 -3.95
C VAL A 795 -12.19 5.17 -2.79
N GLY A 796 -13.12 4.27 -3.07
CA GLY A 796 -13.92 3.60 -2.06
C GLY A 796 -13.72 2.09 -2.11
N VAL A 797 -13.57 1.45 -0.96
CA VAL A 797 -13.50 0.00 -0.83
C VAL A 797 -14.43 -0.51 0.26
N THR A 798 -14.97 -1.71 0.05
CA THR A 798 -15.58 -2.52 1.11
C THR A 798 -14.62 -3.67 1.36
N ALA A 799 -14.02 -3.71 2.54
CA ALA A 799 -13.13 -4.79 2.95
C ALA A 799 -13.55 -5.35 4.31
N GLY A 800 -13.43 -6.66 4.46
CA GLY A 800 -13.63 -7.35 5.73
C GLY A 800 -12.51 -8.33 5.97
N ASP A 801 -12.03 -8.41 7.20
CA ASP A 801 -11.06 -9.42 7.59
C ASP A 801 -11.78 -10.67 8.12
N PRO A 802 -11.57 -11.86 7.51
CA PRO A 802 -12.26 -13.08 7.94
C PRO A 802 -11.98 -13.49 9.40
N ASN A 803 -10.88 -13.02 9.97
CA ASN A 803 -10.45 -13.31 11.33
C ASN A 803 -10.80 -12.19 12.33
N GLY A 804 -11.36 -11.09 11.84
CA GLY A 804 -11.69 -9.91 12.64
C GLY A 804 -10.47 -9.06 13.00
N ASP A 805 -9.35 -9.24 12.30
CA ASP A 805 -8.17 -8.42 12.50
C ASP A 805 -8.41 -6.97 12.03
N PRO A 806 -7.81 -5.97 12.69
CA PRO A 806 -7.90 -4.58 12.25
C PRO A 806 -7.24 -4.37 10.89
N ILE A 807 -7.98 -3.76 9.96
CA ILE A 807 -7.46 -3.47 8.62
C ILE A 807 -6.77 -2.11 8.61
N ARG A 808 -5.54 -2.07 8.06
CA ARG A 808 -4.83 -0.83 7.74
C ARG A 808 -4.59 -0.73 6.24
N TYR A 809 -4.62 0.48 5.69
CA TYR A 809 -4.61 0.69 4.24
C TYR A 809 -3.36 1.39 3.71
N ASN A 810 -2.98 1.05 2.48
CA ASN A 810 -2.06 1.84 1.66
C ASN A 810 -2.56 1.94 0.23
N LEU A 811 -2.23 3.03 -0.45
CA LEU A 811 -2.58 3.25 -1.85
C LEU A 811 -1.32 3.49 -2.69
N MET A 812 -1.27 2.82 -3.82
CA MET A 812 -0.19 2.91 -4.81
C MET A 812 -0.78 3.17 -6.19
N VAL A 813 0.02 3.72 -7.11
CA VAL A 813 -0.37 3.93 -8.51
C VAL A 813 0.67 3.37 -9.48
N SER A 814 0.24 2.99 -10.68
CA SER A 814 1.10 2.51 -11.78
C SER A 814 0.84 3.29 -13.06
N ASN A 815 1.92 3.65 -13.77
CA ASN A 815 1.92 4.27 -15.09
C ASN A 815 2.29 3.31 -16.24
N LYS A 816 2.24 1.99 -16.04
CA LYS A 816 2.56 1.00 -17.09
C LYS A 816 1.88 1.29 -18.42
N HIS A 817 0.60 1.69 -18.40
CA HIS A 817 -0.17 1.94 -19.62
C HIS A 817 0.09 3.32 -20.27
N ILE A 818 1.10 4.05 -19.77
CA ILE A 818 1.56 5.32 -20.32
C ILE A 818 2.96 5.16 -20.91
N ASN A 819 3.88 4.50 -20.19
CA ASN A 819 5.29 4.43 -20.56
C ASN A 819 5.92 3.02 -20.45
N GLY A 820 5.12 1.99 -20.12
CA GLY A 820 5.61 0.62 -19.95
C GLY A 820 6.27 0.31 -18.60
N ASN A 821 6.44 1.29 -17.70
CA ASN A 821 7.03 1.06 -16.39
C ASN A 821 6.12 0.21 -15.50
N THR A 822 6.61 -0.94 -15.03
CA THR A 822 5.83 -1.85 -14.18
C THR A 822 5.83 -1.43 -12.71
N GLY A 823 6.81 -0.62 -12.28
CA GLY A 823 6.97 -0.20 -10.89
C GLY A 823 5.77 0.61 -10.36
N PHE A 824 5.60 0.57 -9.04
CA PHE A 824 4.58 1.37 -8.35
C PHE A 824 5.15 2.62 -7.70
N SER A 825 4.28 3.60 -7.51
CA SER A 825 4.58 4.84 -6.78
C SER A 825 3.56 5.03 -5.66
N HIS A 826 4.03 5.49 -4.50
CA HIS A 826 3.15 5.87 -3.40
C HIS A 826 2.35 7.11 -3.79
N VAL A 827 1.05 7.11 -3.50
CA VAL A 827 0.20 8.29 -3.71
C VAL A 827 -0.12 8.95 -2.38
N ARG A 828 -0.30 10.28 -2.34
CA ARG A 828 -0.84 10.95 -1.16
C ARG A 828 -2.35 10.72 -1.09
N PHE A 829 -2.81 10.25 0.05
CA PHE A 829 -4.22 10.03 0.30
C PHE A 829 -4.59 10.39 1.74
N THR A 830 -5.87 10.63 1.96
CA THR A 830 -6.47 10.79 3.29
C THR A 830 -7.68 9.87 3.38
N GLU A 831 -7.72 9.05 4.41
CA GLU A 831 -8.90 8.25 4.74
C GLU A 831 -9.96 9.16 5.38
N THR A 832 -11.05 9.43 4.66
CA THR A 832 -12.11 10.37 5.09
C THR A 832 -13.18 9.68 5.94
N SER A 833 -13.32 8.37 5.75
CA SER A 833 -14.11 7.45 6.57
C SER A 833 -13.61 6.03 6.29
N PRO A 834 -13.97 5.00 7.10
CA PRO A 834 -13.46 3.65 6.91
C PRO A 834 -13.59 3.16 5.46
N GLY A 835 -12.47 2.88 4.82
CA GLY A 835 -12.42 2.41 3.43
C GLY A 835 -12.77 3.46 2.36
N GLN A 836 -12.85 4.75 2.70
CA GLN A 836 -13.03 5.85 1.74
C GLN A 836 -11.84 6.78 1.77
N PHE A 837 -11.24 7.03 0.60
CA PHE A 837 -10.01 7.79 0.46
C PHE A 837 -10.20 8.97 -0.50
N SER A 838 -9.74 10.15 -0.11
CA SER A 838 -9.40 11.22 -1.05
C SER A 838 -7.96 11.02 -1.50
N VAL A 839 -7.75 10.95 -2.81
CA VAL A 839 -6.46 10.63 -3.43
C VAL A 839 -6.04 11.75 -4.37
N THR A 840 -4.77 12.14 -4.31
CA THR A 840 -4.20 13.14 -5.22
C THR A 840 -3.79 12.47 -6.52
N ALA A 841 -4.34 12.89 -7.65
CA ALA A 841 -4.00 12.37 -8.96
C ALA A 841 -2.56 12.75 -9.36
N PRO A 842 -1.81 11.86 -10.04
CA PRO A 842 -0.54 12.22 -10.65
C PRO A 842 -0.68 13.38 -11.65
N GLN A 843 0.43 14.08 -11.89
CA GLN A 843 0.50 15.18 -12.87
C GLN A 843 0.52 14.68 -14.33
N GLN A 844 1.17 13.53 -14.57
CA GLN A 844 1.29 12.97 -15.91
C GLN A 844 -0.06 12.42 -16.40
N MET A 845 -0.54 12.93 -17.53
CA MET A 845 -1.77 12.46 -18.18
C MET A 845 -1.64 11.03 -18.70
N GLY A 846 -2.78 10.36 -18.85
CA GLY A 846 -2.87 9.01 -19.42
C GLY A 846 -3.69 8.07 -18.54
N VAL A 847 -3.64 6.77 -18.87
CA VAL A 847 -4.34 5.75 -18.09
C VAL A 847 -3.42 5.20 -17.02
N TRP A 848 -3.83 5.40 -15.77
CA TRP A 848 -3.18 4.87 -14.58
C TRP A 848 -3.99 3.72 -14.01
N LYS A 849 -3.37 2.95 -13.12
CA LYS A 849 -4.10 2.09 -12.16
C LYS A 849 -3.79 2.51 -10.75
N VAL A 850 -4.82 2.58 -9.90
CA VAL A 850 -4.70 2.72 -8.45
C VAL A 850 -4.90 1.36 -7.80
N TYR A 851 -4.06 1.05 -6.82
CA TYR A 851 -4.04 -0.20 -6.06
C TYR A 851 -4.29 0.13 -4.59
N VAL A 852 -5.26 -0.54 -3.97
CA VAL A 852 -5.55 -0.45 -2.54
C VAL A 852 -5.06 -1.72 -1.87
N TYR A 853 -4.16 -1.57 -0.91
CA TYR A 853 -3.63 -2.63 -0.06
C TYR A 853 -4.37 -2.59 1.27
N ALA A 854 -4.88 -3.74 1.70
CA ALA A 854 -5.55 -3.94 2.98
C ALA A 854 -4.75 -4.97 3.80
N PHE A 855 -4.07 -4.51 4.85
CA PHE A 855 -3.21 -5.33 5.72
C PHE A 855 -3.96 -5.74 6.99
N ASP A 856 -3.74 -6.97 7.46
CA ASP A 856 -4.31 -7.52 8.70
C ASP A 856 -3.36 -7.46 9.92
N GLY A 857 -2.09 -7.13 9.68
CA GLY A 857 -1.04 -7.15 10.71
C GLY A 857 -0.55 -8.55 11.12
N GLN A 858 -0.97 -9.60 10.43
CA GLN A 858 -0.57 -11.00 10.64
C GLN A 858 0.38 -11.54 9.56
N GLY A 859 0.79 -10.69 8.61
CA GLY A 859 1.61 -11.11 7.49
C GLY A 859 0.87 -11.19 6.16
N ASN A 860 -0.43 -10.86 6.12
CA ASN A 860 -1.21 -11.00 4.91
C ASN A 860 -1.72 -9.65 4.38
N VAL A 861 -2.02 -9.64 3.09
CA VAL A 861 -2.55 -8.47 2.39
C VAL A 861 -3.59 -8.87 1.35
N GLY A 862 -4.71 -8.16 1.35
CA GLY A 862 -5.67 -8.13 0.24
C GLY A 862 -5.35 -6.94 -0.67
N ILE A 863 -5.33 -7.15 -1.99
CA ILE A 863 -5.01 -6.06 -2.94
C ILE A 863 -6.04 -6.01 -4.06
N GLU A 864 -6.69 -4.85 -4.21
CA GLU A 864 -7.64 -4.60 -5.28
C GLU A 864 -7.21 -3.38 -6.11
N GLN A 865 -7.57 -3.36 -7.39
CA GLN A 865 -7.15 -2.29 -8.29
C GLN A 865 -8.26 -1.82 -9.21
N LYS A 866 -8.12 -0.59 -9.70
CA LYS A 866 -8.91 -0.06 -10.82
C LYS A 866 -8.11 0.94 -11.64
N SER A 867 -8.36 0.94 -12.96
CA SER A 867 -7.81 2.00 -13.81
C SER A 867 -8.51 3.32 -13.60
N PHE A 868 -7.81 4.42 -13.84
CA PHE A 868 -8.40 5.74 -13.99
C PHE A 868 -7.63 6.55 -15.04
N ARG A 869 -8.29 7.50 -15.69
CA ARG A 869 -7.66 8.35 -16.70
C ARG A 869 -7.41 9.73 -16.14
N VAL A 870 -6.14 10.11 -16.07
CA VAL A 870 -5.71 11.47 -15.78
C VAL A 870 -5.83 12.32 -17.05
N VAL A 871 -6.54 13.44 -16.93
CA VAL A 871 -6.79 14.41 -18.00
C VAL A 871 -6.29 15.79 -17.58
N ALA A 872 -6.17 16.71 -18.53
CA ALA A 872 -5.84 18.10 -18.23
C ALA A 872 -6.84 18.72 -17.25
N PRO A 873 -6.38 19.52 -16.27
CA PRO A 873 -7.26 20.22 -15.36
C PRO A 873 -8.20 21.16 -16.13
N PRO A 874 -9.51 21.15 -15.83
CA PRO A 874 -10.44 22.06 -16.49
C PRO A 874 -10.14 23.50 -16.10
N VAL A 875 -10.06 24.40 -17.07
CA VAL A 875 -9.88 25.83 -16.84
C VAL A 875 -11.18 26.57 -17.07
N ASN A 876 -11.56 27.43 -16.14
CA ASN A 876 -12.72 28.31 -16.31
C ASN A 876 -12.38 29.47 -17.26
N GLY A 877 -13.31 29.79 -18.16
CA GLY A 877 -13.17 30.90 -19.10
C GLY A 877 -12.92 30.45 -20.54
N THR A 878 -12.68 31.41 -21.43
CA THR A 878 -12.42 31.12 -22.85
C THR A 878 -10.93 31.15 -23.12
N ASN A 879 -10.35 30.06 -23.65
CA ASN A 879 -8.97 30.07 -24.15
C ASN A 879 -8.88 31.00 -25.37
N VAL A 880 -8.34 32.20 -25.17
CA VAL A 880 -8.15 33.21 -26.22
C VAL A 880 -6.87 33.01 -27.02
N ALA A 881 -5.98 32.11 -26.60
CA ALA A 881 -4.79 31.70 -27.35
C ALA A 881 -5.11 30.62 -28.41
N LEU A 882 -6.24 29.91 -28.31
CA LEU A 882 -6.59 28.82 -29.22
C LEU A 882 -6.59 29.27 -30.70
N GLY A 883 -5.77 28.61 -31.51
CA GLY A 883 -5.58 28.86 -32.94
C GLY A 883 -4.88 30.18 -33.28
N LYS A 884 -4.31 30.90 -32.29
CA LYS A 884 -3.63 32.18 -32.51
C LYS A 884 -2.22 32.01 -33.07
N THR A 885 -1.71 33.10 -33.63
CA THR A 885 -0.35 33.13 -34.18
C THR A 885 0.67 33.04 -33.05
N THR A 886 1.55 32.04 -33.15
CA THR A 886 2.64 31.81 -32.20
C THR A 886 4.00 31.93 -32.87
N THR A 887 4.96 32.55 -32.18
CA THR A 887 6.37 32.58 -32.56
C THR A 887 7.22 32.06 -31.39
N ALA A 888 8.40 31.55 -31.67
CA ALA A 888 9.34 31.09 -30.65
C ALA A 888 10.78 31.43 -31.03
N SER A 889 11.69 31.37 -30.06
CA SER A 889 13.13 31.48 -30.30
C SER A 889 13.67 30.37 -31.21
N SER A 890 13.15 29.16 -31.07
CA SER A 890 13.54 27.98 -31.84
C SER A 890 12.41 26.94 -31.88
N TYR A 891 12.57 25.94 -32.73
CA TYR A 891 11.81 24.70 -32.66
C TYR A 891 12.62 23.54 -33.25
N GLN A 892 12.35 22.32 -32.78
CA GLN A 892 12.97 21.11 -33.33
C GLN A 892 12.27 20.70 -34.66
N PRO A 893 12.99 20.65 -35.80
CA PRO A 893 12.38 20.40 -37.11
C PRO A 893 12.16 18.92 -37.41
N THR A 894 12.81 18.01 -36.67
CA THR A 894 12.78 16.56 -36.89
C THR A 894 12.63 15.81 -35.56
N GLY A 895 12.22 14.54 -35.62
CA GLY A 895 11.92 13.69 -34.46
C GLY A 895 10.59 12.96 -34.65
N ASP A 896 10.33 11.94 -33.83
CA ASP A 896 9.06 11.21 -33.88
C ASP A 896 7.90 12.13 -33.46
N GLY A 897 6.93 12.34 -34.36
CA GLY A 897 5.88 13.35 -34.21
C GLY A 897 6.27 14.80 -34.59
N GLY A 898 7.47 15.03 -35.13
CA GLY A 898 7.90 16.34 -35.64
C GLY A 898 7.32 16.69 -37.02
N PRO A 899 7.36 17.98 -37.44
CA PRO A 899 8.03 19.11 -36.79
C PRO A 899 7.26 19.68 -35.59
N PHE A 900 7.97 20.08 -34.53
CA PHE A 900 7.40 20.54 -33.26
C PHE A 900 7.19 22.07 -33.24
N LEU A 901 6.39 22.56 -34.19
CA LEU A 901 6.19 23.99 -34.45
C LEU A 901 5.60 24.74 -33.23
N PRO A 902 5.87 26.05 -33.08
CA PRO A 902 5.25 26.88 -32.03
C PRO A 902 3.73 26.82 -32.00
N SER A 903 3.08 26.67 -33.16
CA SER A 903 1.62 26.61 -33.28
C SER A 903 1.00 25.38 -32.63
N LYS A 904 1.81 24.36 -32.34
CA LYS A 904 1.38 23.16 -31.63
C LYS A 904 1.14 23.38 -30.15
N ALA A 905 1.61 24.49 -29.59
CA ALA A 905 1.30 24.85 -28.21
C ALA A 905 0.00 25.66 -28.08
N THR A 906 -0.74 25.93 -29.15
CA THR A 906 -2.01 26.68 -29.05
C THR A 906 -3.07 26.10 -29.98
N ASP A 907 -2.97 24.83 -30.36
CA ASP A 907 -3.93 24.17 -31.25
C ASP A 907 -5.02 23.41 -30.48
N GLY A 908 -4.96 23.40 -29.15
CA GLY A 908 -5.94 22.73 -28.29
C GLY A 908 -5.82 21.21 -28.32
N ASN A 909 -4.77 20.66 -28.93
CA ASN A 909 -4.55 19.23 -29.02
C ASN A 909 -3.37 18.79 -28.13
N LEU A 910 -3.71 18.19 -26.99
CA LEU A 910 -2.76 17.66 -26.01
C LEU A 910 -1.97 16.43 -26.49
N SER A 911 -2.13 16.01 -27.75
CA SER A 911 -1.28 15.01 -28.40
C SER A 911 -0.21 15.62 -29.32
N THR A 912 -0.17 16.95 -29.47
CA THR A 912 0.84 17.67 -30.24
C THR A 912 1.53 18.72 -29.40
N ARG A 913 2.82 18.96 -29.63
CA ARG A 913 3.63 19.84 -28.77
C ARG A 913 4.55 20.76 -29.57
N TRP A 914 4.83 21.92 -29.00
CA TRP A 914 6.04 22.68 -29.31
C TRP A 914 7.24 22.09 -28.58
N ALA A 915 8.42 22.13 -29.20
CA ALA A 915 9.69 21.75 -28.57
C ALA A 915 10.83 22.66 -29.03
N SER A 916 11.56 23.25 -28.09
CA SER A 916 12.69 24.15 -28.36
C SER A 916 14.00 23.39 -28.61
N ASP A 917 15.03 24.12 -29.06
CA ASP A 917 16.42 23.68 -28.96
C ASP A 917 16.84 23.46 -27.49
N TRP A 918 17.88 22.65 -27.28
CA TRP A 918 18.33 22.20 -25.97
C TRP A 918 19.31 23.20 -25.33
N SER A 919 18.90 24.46 -25.24
CA SER A 919 19.70 25.55 -24.67
C SER A 919 18.86 26.49 -23.84
N ASP A 920 19.53 27.28 -22.99
CA ASP A 920 18.94 28.29 -22.13
C ASP A 920 19.49 29.68 -22.51
N PRO A 921 18.65 30.74 -22.58
CA PRO A 921 17.19 30.74 -22.47
C PRO A 921 16.48 30.41 -23.80
N GLN A 922 15.18 30.10 -23.73
CA GLN A 922 14.27 29.98 -24.88
C GLN A 922 12.99 30.77 -24.62
N TRP A 923 12.19 31.05 -25.65
CA TRP A 923 10.88 31.68 -25.46
C TRP A 923 9.85 31.21 -26.47
N LEU A 924 8.59 31.22 -26.05
CA LEU A 924 7.40 30.99 -26.87
C LEU A 924 6.41 32.13 -26.62
N GLN A 925 5.85 32.71 -27.68
CA GLN A 925 4.96 33.87 -27.63
C GLN A 925 3.70 33.63 -28.45
N VAL A 926 2.56 34.12 -27.95
CA VAL A 926 1.28 34.16 -28.66
C VAL A 926 0.81 35.60 -28.89
N ASP A 927 0.33 35.91 -30.10
CA ASP A 927 -0.39 37.15 -30.42
C ASP A 927 -1.90 36.90 -30.36
N LEU A 928 -2.57 37.44 -29.34
CA LEU A 928 -4.02 37.29 -29.15
C LEU A 928 -4.84 38.09 -30.20
N GLY A 929 -4.17 38.97 -30.96
CA GLY A 929 -4.72 39.81 -32.03
C GLY A 929 -5.18 41.19 -31.56
N SER A 930 -5.54 41.34 -30.28
CA SER A 930 -5.89 42.61 -29.64
C SER A 930 -5.67 42.52 -28.13
N ALA A 931 -5.61 43.66 -27.44
CA ALA A 931 -5.49 43.67 -25.98
C ALA A 931 -6.79 43.14 -25.35
N VAL A 932 -6.69 42.05 -24.58
CA VAL A 932 -7.81 41.43 -23.88
C VAL A 932 -7.45 41.25 -22.40
N PRO A 933 -8.45 41.23 -21.49
CA PRO A 933 -8.23 40.81 -20.12
C PRO A 933 -7.71 39.37 -20.09
N ILE A 934 -6.72 39.11 -19.24
CA ILE A 934 -6.15 37.79 -18.99
C ILE A 934 -6.32 37.52 -17.50
N LYS A 935 -7.07 36.46 -17.20
CA LYS A 935 -7.36 36.02 -15.83
C LYS A 935 -6.55 34.81 -15.42
N HIS A 936 -6.19 33.98 -16.39
CA HIS A 936 -5.50 32.75 -16.10
C HIS A 936 -4.62 32.32 -17.28
N VAL A 937 -3.48 31.71 -16.98
CA VAL A 937 -2.62 31.03 -17.94
C VAL A 937 -2.43 29.61 -17.44
N GLN A 938 -2.73 28.64 -18.29
CA GLN A 938 -2.42 27.23 -18.02
C GLN A 938 -1.32 26.77 -18.97
N LEU A 939 -0.24 26.23 -18.41
CA LEU A 939 0.84 25.60 -19.16
C LEU A 939 0.75 24.09 -19.00
N ALA A 940 0.61 23.36 -20.10
CA ALA A 940 0.63 21.91 -20.12
C ALA A 940 1.98 21.43 -20.66
N TRP A 941 2.86 20.99 -19.78
CA TRP A 941 4.20 20.52 -20.12
C TRP A 941 4.22 19.08 -20.61
N GLU A 942 5.15 18.79 -21.50
CA GLU A 942 5.61 17.42 -21.74
C GLU A 942 6.57 16.98 -20.61
N SER A 943 7.12 15.77 -20.70
CA SER A 943 8.18 15.30 -19.79
C SER A 943 9.33 16.30 -19.65
N ALA A 944 9.65 17.05 -20.71
CA ALA A 944 10.59 18.16 -20.68
C ALA A 944 9.90 19.50 -20.42
N TYR A 945 10.30 20.20 -19.35
CA TYR A 945 9.63 21.39 -18.84
C TYR A 945 10.61 22.50 -18.44
N GLY A 946 10.08 23.69 -18.12
CA GLY A 946 10.87 24.78 -17.55
C GLY A 946 10.89 24.76 -16.02
N LYS A 947 12.08 24.66 -15.43
CA LYS A 947 12.27 24.78 -13.97
C LYS A 947 12.21 26.24 -13.52
N SER A 948 12.84 27.13 -14.29
CA SER A 948 12.78 28.58 -14.07
C SER A 948 12.25 29.30 -15.30
N TYR A 949 11.15 30.01 -15.16
CA TYR A 949 10.52 30.74 -16.26
C TYR A 949 9.72 31.95 -15.78
N GLN A 950 9.36 32.81 -16.73
CA GLN A 950 8.53 33.98 -16.53
C GLN A 950 7.38 33.98 -17.53
N VAL A 951 6.18 34.31 -17.07
CA VAL A 951 5.08 34.70 -17.95
C VAL A 951 5.14 36.22 -18.09
N GLN A 952 5.32 36.69 -19.32
CA GLN A 952 5.45 38.09 -19.65
C GLN A 952 4.31 38.53 -20.54
N THR A 953 3.90 39.79 -20.41
CA THR A 953 2.82 40.38 -21.22
C THR A 953 3.24 41.68 -21.88
N SER A 954 2.67 41.95 -23.05
CA SER A 954 2.94 43.16 -23.83
C SER A 954 1.71 43.62 -24.64
N ASN A 955 1.61 44.92 -24.92
CA ASN A 955 0.62 45.48 -25.85
C ASN A 955 1.18 45.71 -27.26
N ASP A 956 2.51 45.81 -27.40
CA ASP A 956 3.20 46.16 -28.65
C ASP A 956 4.10 45.04 -29.20
N GLY A 957 4.33 43.97 -28.42
CA GLY A 957 5.17 42.83 -28.77
C GLY A 957 6.68 43.06 -28.60
N THR A 958 7.09 44.24 -28.14
CA THR A 958 8.49 44.66 -28.00
C THR A 958 8.85 45.08 -26.57
N THR A 959 7.94 45.74 -25.87
CA THR A 959 8.08 46.15 -24.46
C THR A 959 7.36 45.14 -23.58
N TRP A 960 8.08 44.49 -22.67
CA TRP A 960 7.56 43.36 -21.89
C TRP A 960 7.54 43.68 -20.40
N ALA A 961 6.43 43.34 -19.74
CA ALA A 961 6.31 43.34 -18.29
C ALA A 961 6.22 41.90 -17.77
N ASN A 962 6.90 41.60 -16.66
CA ASN A 962 6.79 40.30 -15.99
C ASN A 962 5.46 40.25 -15.23
N ALA A 963 4.59 39.31 -15.61
CA ALA A 963 3.32 39.07 -14.93
C ALA A 963 3.43 37.95 -13.88
N TYR A 964 4.31 36.97 -14.10
CA TYR A 964 4.62 35.88 -13.17
C TYR A 964 6.06 35.39 -13.35
N SER A 965 6.63 34.80 -12.31
CA SER A 965 7.93 34.11 -12.37
C SER A 965 8.00 32.96 -11.38
N THR A 966 8.65 31.88 -11.77
CA THR A 966 9.02 30.78 -10.87
C THR A 966 10.45 30.34 -11.12
N THR A 967 11.08 29.73 -10.11
CA THR A 967 12.37 29.02 -10.19
C THR A 967 12.27 27.56 -9.75
N ALA A 968 11.05 27.10 -9.48
CA ALA A 968 10.74 25.82 -8.87
C ALA A 968 9.65 25.06 -9.65
N GLY A 969 9.55 25.29 -10.97
CA GLY A 969 8.67 24.51 -11.83
C GLY A 969 9.02 23.01 -11.75
N ASP A 970 7.99 22.17 -11.81
CA ASP A 970 8.05 20.72 -11.64
C ASP A 970 7.46 19.93 -12.83
N GLY A 971 7.03 20.64 -13.88
CA GLY A 971 6.44 20.05 -15.08
C GLY A 971 4.94 19.82 -14.91
N GLY A 972 4.35 18.90 -15.68
CA GLY A 972 2.90 18.65 -15.59
C GLY A 972 2.07 19.87 -16.00
N PHE A 973 1.17 20.32 -15.12
CA PHE A 973 0.32 21.48 -15.35
C PHE A 973 0.66 22.62 -14.38
N ASP A 974 0.94 23.80 -14.93
CA ASP A 974 1.01 25.04 -14.17
C ASP A 974 -0.25 25.87 -14.39
N ASP A 975 -0.96 26.18 -13.31
CA ASP A 975 -2.16 27.02 -13.28
C ASP A 975 -1.78 28.39 -12.66
N ILE A 976 -1.74 29.43 -13.49
CA ILE A 976 -1.21 30.76 -13.13
C ILE A 976 -2.31 31.81 -13.23
N ASP A 977 -2.82 32.24 -12.09
CA ASP A 977 -3.78 33.35 -12.02
C ASP A 977 -3.09 34.68 -12.28
N LEU A 978 -3.65 35.44 -13.22
CA LEU A 978 -3.21 36.76 -13.61
C LEU A 978 -4.37 37.76 -13.50
N ASN A 979 -4.05 39.05 -13.46
CA ASN A 979 -5.06 40.09 -13.56
C ASN A 979 -4.52 41.27 -14.37
N VAL A 980 -4.25 40.99 -15.64
CA VAL A 980 -3.63 41.94 -16.58
C VAL A 980 -4.47 42.06 -17.85
N SER A 981 -4.19 43.07 -18.67
CA SER A 981 -4.74 43.17 -20.02
C SER A 981 -3.59 43.33 -21.00
N ALA A 982 -3.51 42.46 -21.99
CA ALA A 982 -2.40 42.44 -22.94
C ALA A 982 -2.82 41.86 -24.29
N ARG A 983 -2.08 42.20 -25.35
CA ARG A 983 -2.22 41.60 -26.67
C ARG A 983 -1.30 40.40 -26.86
N TYR A 984 -0.10 40.46 -26.31
CA TYR A 984 0.90 39.41 -26.42
C TYR A 984 1.18 38.80 -25.06
N VAL A 985 1.33 37.47 -25.04
CA VAL A 985 1.78 36.72 -23.87
C VAL A 985 2.99 35.90 -24.28
N ARG A 986 4.06 35.93 -23.49
CA ARG A 986 5.31 35.22 -23.75
C ARG A 986 5.71 34.41 -22.53
N LEU A 987 6.03 33.15 -22.77
CA LEU A 987 6.71 32.28 -21.83
C LEU A 987 8.22 32.44 -22.08
N ASN A 988 8.92 33.12 -21.18
CA ASN A 988 10.36 33.30 -21.21
C ASN A 988 11.03 32.29 -20.28
N LEU A 989 11.75 31.34 -20.86
CA LEU A 989 12.23 30.13 -20.22
C LEU A 989 13.73 30.24 -19.98
N THR A 990 14.14 30.18 -18.71
CA THR A 990 15.50 30.58 -18.28
C THR A 990 16.32 29.42 -17.70
N GLN A 991 15.68 28.32 -17.31
CA GLN A 991 16.36 27.10 -16.89
C GLN A 991 15.50 25.87 -17.19
N ARG A 992 16.07 24.90 -17.91
CA ARG A 992 15.44 23.61 -18.19
C ARG A 992 15.31 22.76 -16.92
N GLY A 993 14.19 22.05 -16.79
CA GLY A 993 13.97 21.07 -15.74
C GLY A 993 14.58 19.70 -16.03
N THR A 994 14.90 19.43 -17.29
CA THR A 994 15.52 18.18 -17.76
C THR A 994 16.74 18.47 -18.63
N ALA A 995 17.43 17.41 -19.06
CA ALA A 995 18.56 17.54 -20.00
C ALA A 995 18.11 17.92 -21.44
N TYR A 996 16.82 17.77 -21.74
CA TYR A 996 16.21 18.08 -23.04
C TYR A 996 15.88 19.57 -23.16
N GLY A 997 15.44 20.01 -24.34
CA GLY A 997 14.85 21.35 -24.54
C GLY A 997 13.55 21.55 -23.76
N TYR A 998 12.91 22.70 -23.91
CA TYR A 998 11.57 22.92 -23.36
C TYR A 998 10.52 22.31 -24.26
N SER A 999 9.47 21.70 -23.71
CA SER A 999 8.37 21.20 -24.52
C SER A 999 7.00 21.34 -23.88
N LEU A 1000 6.05 21.83 -24.67
CA LEU A 1000 4.75 22.24 -24.19
C LEU A 1000 3.65 21.67 -25.10
N TRP A 1001 2.73 20.91 -24.53
CA TRP A 1001 1.52 20.44 -25.20
C TRP A 1001 0.55 21.58 -25.45
N GLU A 1002 0.38 22.51 -24.50
CA GLU A 1002 -0.54 23.64 -24.64
C GLU A 1002 -0.10 24.85 -23.78
N PHE A 1003 -0.24 26.04 -24.35
CA PHE A 1003 -0.08 27.37 -23.77
C PHE A 1003 -1.45 28.07 -23.79
N GLY A 1004 -2.31 27.69 -22.85
CA GLY A 1004 -3.65 28.24 -22.73
C GLY A 1004 -3.62 29.61 -22.06
N VAL A 1005 -4.31 30.60 -22.65
CA VAL A 1005 -4.51 31.93 -22.06
C VAL A 1005 -6.01 32.18 -21.96
N TYR A 1006 -6.51 32.44 -20.76
CA TYR A 1006 -7.94 32.45 -20.47
C TYR A 1006 -8.42 33.80 -19.93
N ARG A 1007 -9.68 34.12 -20.27
CA ARG A 1007 -10.38 35.33 -19.84
C ARG A 1007 -11.79 35.05 -19.36
#